data_AF-A0A2E5EB53-F1
#
_entry.id   AF-A0A2E5EB53-F1
#
_cell.length_a   1.000
_cell.length_b   1.000
_cell.length_c   1.000
_cell.angle_alpha   90.00
_cell.angle_beta   90.00
_cell.angle_gamma   90.00
#
_symmetry.space_group_name_H-M   'P 1'
#
loop_
_entity.id
_entity.type
_entity.pdbx_description
1 polymer ?
#
loop_
_entity_poly.entity_id
_entity_poly.type
_entity_poly.pdbx_seq_one_letter_code
_entity_poly.pdbx_strand_id
1 'polypeptide(L)'
;MMQDRLSQAVHGTPGGGSRDTGPDASSNESAAQTDVLGILEDIESQFNRLRTIRGEQVDSLRELAERSARLETQRGQLASERASLEKEQAEWETRLKRTRTELDDSKRCLEADRRSHDRRLEEDKAMLTRDRSSLQQDRERIRQERESQRQAMATLQSELEEKSESIAREEADIKSEQLRIEENKKARKREVDELISALLVARKLLEKRGRQLRHQEMKLDDIRAGARRARSRRRSLEYCARAQRKRIQSLEEECETQRERLEEAGRRLRVFMEQLREQGDLVERGNAALALVDSLEGQIETLQSSLEKARNEVDPDHQARVTTLEQECESLRKRIQTKESACRELEERLENETGVTTDSEIADQTRRLADIACHLHRRRERLRFIRSGLVDRRGSAAGPDNHEERSRQLRQSEVIEQRQLELDEVRRMLANSERKMIQKWAAPRSIVIGAWILFSISVLATASWLAADRITPALRSTSITLSPRVEQNETMSPQALADWQAMHENQITSDGFIRDVAQRSAARRLDPWNSYESVKRFVVDNLTVDVGQPDLITLTLANKEPGKAADFLEIVASSMVVDAQRSLASRPGGHASRIMDARTEDGLIRHARLNPAIIKDERMVTAGVVMAGALVLVTMMLCLVYSRLLRAKRVFEQEHSEGMENASIRPI
;
A
#
# COMPACT_ATOMS: atom_id res chain seq x y z
N MET A 1 35.40 -19.95 -74.89
CA MET A 1 36.46 -18.92 -74.70
C MET A 1 37.59 -19.57 -73.90
N MET A 2 38.85 -19.24 -74.20
CA MET A 2 40.07 -19.97 -73.78
C MET A 2 40.08 -21.43 -74.33
N GLN A 3 40.72 -21.78 -75.45
CA GLN A 3 41.91 -21.29 -76.17
C GLN A 3 43.25 -21.81 -75.59
N ASP A 4 44.01 -22.49 -76.47
CA ASP A 4 45.42 -22.96 -76.41
C ASP A 4 45.83 -23.87 -75.22
N ARG A 5 46.54 -24.99 -75.43
CA ARG A 5 47.88 -25.07 -76.05
C ARG A 5 48.30 -26.50 -76.45
N LEU A 6 49.08 -26.58 -77.56
CA LEU A 6 50.24 -27.46 -77.85
C LEU A 6 50.04 -29.00 -77.78
N SER A 7 50.29 -29.85 -78.79
CA SER A 7 51.02 -29.83 -80.07
C SER A 7 52.58 -29.90 -80.03
N GLN A 8 53.12 -31.12 -80.10
CA GLN A 8 54.44 -31.58 -80.61
C GLN A 8 54.55 -33.10 -80.34
N ALA A 9 55.08 -34.01 -81.16
CA ALA A 9 55.60 -34.02 -82.55
C ALA A 9 55.43 -35.48 -83.11
N VAL A 10 55.46 -35.89 -84.40
CA VAL A 10 56.08 -35.41 -85.66
C VAL A 10 57.60 -35.70 -85.69
N HIS A 11 58.23 -36.49 -86.59
CA HIS A 11 57.89 -37.15 -87.88
C HIS A 11 58.48 -38.60 -87.90
N GLY A 12 57.96 -39.57 -88.67
CA GLY A 12 58.36 -39.90 -90.07
C GLY A 12 58.78 -41.38 -90.16
N THR A 13 58.81 -42.13 -91.29
CA THR A 13 58.54 -41.87 -92.73
C THR A 13 58.31 -43.25 -93.42
N PRO A 14 57.51 -43.39 -94.50
CA PRO A 14 57.31 -44.69 -95.20
C PRO A 14 58.12 -44.86 -96.51
N GLY A 15 58.31 -46.12 -96.95
CA GLY A 15 58.93 -46.54 -98.23
C GLY A 15 60.25 -47.34 -98.03
N GLY A 16 60.67 -48.30 -98.87
CA GLY A 16 60.04 -48.95 -100.03
C GLY A 16 61.06 -49.39 -101.10
N GLY A 17 61.02 -50.65 -101.56
CA GLY A 17 61.59 -51.08 -102.88
C GLY A 17 62.90 -51.90 -102.92
N SER A 18 63.02 -52.72 -103.99
CA SER A 18 64.14 -53.57 -104.48
C SER A 18 64.68 -54.70 -103.57
N ARG A 19 64.84 -55.98 -103.96
CA ARG A 19 64.90 -56.74 -105.26
C ARG A 19 66.25 -56.71 -106.00
N ASP A 20 66.98 -57.84 -106.01
CA ASP A 20 67.67 -58.53 -107.15
C ASP A 20 68.67 -59.62 -106.64
N THR A 21 68.50 -60.91 -106.95
CA THR A 21 69.12 -61.79 -108.01
C THR A 21 70.50 -62.43 -107.70
N GLY A 22 70.67 -63.73 -108.02
CA GLY A 22 71.96 -64.48 -108.06
C GLY A 22 72.65 -64.36 -109.45
N PRO A 23 73.35 -65.39 -110.02
CA PRO A 23 73.58 -66.78 -109.58
C PRO A 23 75.03 -67.32 -109.89
N ASP A 24 75.16 -68.55 -110.45
CA ASP A 24 76.33 -69.28 -111.03
C ASP A 24 77.38 -69.92 -110.07
N ALA A 25 77.89 -71.17 -110.17
CA ALA A 25 77.93 -72.30 -111.13
C ALA A 25 79.09 -72.38 -112.15
N SER A 26 79.95 -73.43 -112.07
CA SER A 26 80.65 -74.09 -113.23
C SER A 26 81.70 -75.19 -112.90
N SER A 27 81.68 -76.32 -113.64
CA SER A 27 82.84 -77.11 -114.18
C SER A 27 83.82 -77.85 -113.21
N ASN A 28 84.63 -78.89 -113.57
CA ASN A 28 84.76 -79.66 -114.82
C ASN A 28 85.38 -81.09 -114.70
N GLU A 29 85.03 -81.91 -115.69
CA GLU A 29 85.64 -83.07 -116.42
C GLU A 29 87.10 -83.58 -116.24
N SER A 30 87.31 -84.90 -116.51
CA SER A 30 88.42 -85.55 -117.29
C SER A 30 88.58 -87.07 -116.96
N ALA A 31 88.15 -87.99 -117.83
CA ALA A 31 88.97 -88.89 -118.70
C ALA A 31 90.06 -89.75 -117.98
N ALA A 32 90.05 -91.10 -117.91
CA ALA A 32 89.87 -92.20 -118.89
C ALA A 32 91.18 -92.78 -119.47
N GLN A 33 91.57 -94.01 -119.07
CA GLN A 33 92.19 -95.01 -119.97
C GLN A 33 92.07 -96.45 -119.41
N THR A 34 92.10 -97.44 -120.32
CA THR A 34 91.68 -98.84 -120.14
C THR A 34 92.83 -99.80 -119.81
N ASP A 35 92.56 -100.86 -119.03
CA ASP A 35 93.26 -102.14 -119.19
C ASP A 35 92.31 -103.34 -118.94
N VAL A 36 92.50 -104.42 -119.71
CA VAL A 36 91.42 -105.31 -120.19
C VAL A 36 91.13 -106.50 -119.27
N LEU A 37 91.79 -106.59 -118.12
CA LEU A 37 91.49 -107.60 -117.09
C LEU A 37 90.37 -107.18 -116.11
N GLY A 38 89.95 -105.91 -116.12
CA GLY A 38 88.86 -105.41 -115.30
C GLY A 38 87.44 -105.84 -115.73
N ILE A 39 87.28 -106.59 -116.83
CA ILE A 39 85.94 -106.87 -117.41
C ILE A 39 85.09 -107.83 -116.56
N LEU A 40 85.69 -108.66 -115.69
CA LEU A 40 84.93 -109.41 -114.67
C LEU A 40 84.63 -108.60 -113.40
N GLU A 41 85.46 -107.61 -113.06
CA GLU A 41 85.25 -106.70 -111.93
C GLU A 41 84.25 -105.58 -112.29
N ASP A 42 84.16 -105.18 -113.57
CA ASP A 42 83.25 -104.15 -114.04
C ASP A 42 81.77 -104.61 -114.06
N ILE A 43 81.50 -105.92 -114.10
CA ILE A 43 80.13 -106.45 -113.93
C ILE A 43 79.68 -106.32 -112.46
N GLU A 44 80.57 -106.52 -111.50
CA GLU A 44 80.29 -106.25 -110.08
C GLU A 44 80.26 -104.75 -109.78
N SER A 45 81.14 -103.96 -110.40
CA SER A 45 81.13 -102.49 -110.37
C SER A 45 79.82 -101.90 -110.90
N GLN A 46 79.30 -102.40 -112.04
CA GLN A 46 78.03 -101.93 -112.60
C GLN A 46 76.83 -102.36 -111.74
N PHE A 47 76.85 -103.54 -111.11
CA PHE A 47 75.84 -103.91 -110.12
C PHE A 47 75.91 -103.06 -108.85
N ASN A 48 77.12 -102.74 -108.36
CA ASN A 48 77.31 -101.83 -107.23
C ASN A 48 76.91 -100.39 -107.59
N ARG A 49 77.20 -99.89 -108.80
CA ARG A 49 76.72 -98.59 -109.30
C ARG A 49 75.22 -98.55 -109.46
N LEU A 50 74.57 -99.60 -109.96
CA LEU A 50 73.11 -99.69 -109.98
C LEU A 50 72.54 -99.75 -108.55
N ARG A 51 73.27 -100.32 -107.59
CA ARG A 51 72.88 -100.34 -106.17
C ARG A 51 73.08 -98.99 -105.48
N THR A 52 74.14 -98.24 -105.78
CA THR A 52 74.35 -96.89 -105.25
C THR A 52 73.44 -95.87 -105.92
N ILE A 53 73.25 -95.90 -107.25
CA ILE A 53 72.29 -95.02 -107.95
C ILE A 53 70.86 -95.30 -107.48
N ARG A 54 70.49 -96.58 -107.26
CA ARG A 54 69.18 -96.92 -106.68
C ARG A 54 69.09 -96.58 -105.19
N GLY A 55 70.22 -96.58 -104.48
CA GLY A 55 70.35 -96.03 -103.12
C GLY A 55 70.10 -94.53 -103.11
N GLU A 56 70.86 -93.75 -103.88
CA GLU A 56 70.74 -92.30 -104.06
C GLU A 56 69.36 -91.87 -104.57
N GLN A 57 68.72 -92.65 -105.45
CA GLN A 57 67.34 -92.41 -105.87
C GLN A 57 66.33 -92.69 -104.75
N VAL A 58 66.56 -93.72 -103.91
CA VAL A 58 65.72 -93.98 -102.73
C VAL A 58 65.97 -92.94 -101.63
N ASP A 59 67.20 -92.49 -101.43
CA ASP A 59 67.59 -91.50 -100.43
C ASP A 59 67.15 -90.09 -100.83
N SER A 60 67.21 -89.72 -102.12
CA SER A 60 66.64 -88.46 -102.60
C SER A 60 65.10 -88.48 -102.62
N LEU A 61 64.45 -89.60 -102.92
CA LEU A 61 62.99 -89.74 -102.73
C LEU A 61 62.62 -89.68 -101.23
N ARG A 62 63.46 -90.23 -100.35
CA ARG A 62 63.29 -90.13 -98.90
C ARG A 62 63.50 -88.70 -98.40
N GLU A 63 64.52 -87.99 -98.88
CA GLU A 63 64.76 -86.59 -98.56
C GLU A 63 63.63 -85.70 -99.09
N LEU A 64 63.10 -85.97 -100.29
CA LEU A 64 61.92 -85.31 -100.82
C LEU A 64 60.67 -85.60 -99.98
N ALA A 65 60.47 -86.83 -99.51
CA ALA A 65 59.36 -87.19 -98.62
C ALA A 65 59.50 -86.57 -97.22
N GLU A 66 60.71 -86.51 -96.67
CA GLU A 66 61.00 -85.80 -95.42
C GLU A 66 60.82 -84.29 -95.59
N ARG A 67 61.18 -83.73 -96.75
CA ARG A 67 60.98 -82.31 -97.07
C ARG A 67 59.50 -81.99 -97.30
N SER A 68 58.72 -82.86 -97.95
CA SER A 68 57.28 -82.68 -98.08
C SER A 68 56.59 -82.79 -96.72
N ALA A 69 56.96 -83.76 -95.88
CA ALA A 69 56.46 -83.88 -94.51
C ALA A 69 56.81 -82.64 -93.66
N ARG A 70 58.04 -82.11 -93.76
CA ARG A 70 58.43 -80.85 -93.09
C ARG A 70 57.65 -79.63 -93.62
N LEU A 71 57.34 -79.58 -94.92
CA LEU A 71 56.52 -78.52 -95.49
C LEU A 71 55.03 -78.66 -95.10
N GLU A 72 54.53 -79.88 -94.92
CA GLU A 72 53.18 -80.13 -94.41
C GLU A 72 53.06 -79.76 -92.93
N THR A 73 54.05 -80.10 -92.09
CA THR A 73 54.05 -79.66 -90.69
C THR A 73 54.20 -78.14 -90.56
N GLN A 74 55.05 -77.49 -91.37
CA GLN A 74 55.14 -76.02 -91.43
C GLN A 74 53.85 -75.37 -91.94
N ARG A 75 53.18 -75.95 -92.95
CA ARG A 75 51.86 -75.48 -93.41
C ARG A 75 50.79 -75.65 -92.32
N GLY A 76 50.81 -76.77 -91.59
CA GLY A 76 49.94 -77.01 -90.43
C GLY A 76 50.17 -76.00 -89.31
N GLN A 77 51.44 -75.71 -88.98
CA GLN A 77 51.83 -74.68 -88.02
C GLN A 77 51.33 -73.30 -88.45
N LEU A 78 51.66 -72.86 -89.68
CA LEU A 78 51.20 -71.56 -90.21
C LEU A 78 49.67 -71.46 -90.30
N ALA A 79 48.97 -72.56 -90.60
CA ALA A 79 47.50 -72.59 -90.57
C ALA A 79 46.96 -72.46 -89.13
N SER A 80 47.59 -73.11 -88.15
CA SER A 80 47.22 -73.01 -86.75
C SER A 80 47.51 -71.62 -86.16
N GLU A 81 48.64 -70.99 -86.52
CA GLU A 81 49.01 -69.63 -86.14
C GLU A 81 48.07 -68.59 -86.76
N ARG A 82 47.68 -68.76 -88.03
CA ARG A 82 46.66 -67.91 -88.65
C ARG A 82 45.32 -68.06 -87.94
N ALA A 83 44.90 -69.29 -87.64
CA ALA A 83 43.66 -69.55 -86.92
C ALA A 83 43.68 -69.03 -85.46
N SER A 84 44.83 -68.99 -84.79
CA SER A 84 44.95 -68.33 -83.48
C SER A 84 44.94 -66.81 -83.59
N LEU A 85 45.65 -66.23 -84.57
CA LEU A 85 45.64 -64.78 -84.80
C LEU A 85 44.26 -64.27 -85.22
N GLU A 86 43.51 -65.00 -86.05
CA GLU A 86 42.12 -64.66 -86.40
C GLU A 86 41.18 -64.71 -85.18
N LYS A 87 41.35 -65.69 -84.29
CA LYS A 87 40.63 -65.75 -83.02
C LYS A 87 40.99 -64.58 -82.11
N GLU A 88 42.28 -64.29 -81.94
CA GLU A 88 42.74 -63.14 -81.15
C GLU A 88 42.22 -61.82 -81.73
N GLN A 89 42.22 -61.63 -83.05
CA GLN A 89 41.64 -60.46 -83.70
C GLN A 89 40.13 -60.34 -83.42
N ALA A 90 39.37 -61.43 -83.53
CA ALA A 90 37.95 -61.45 -83.21
C ALA A 90 37.68 -61.17 -81.71
N GLU A 91 38.52 -61.69 -80.81
CA GLU A 91 38.47 -61.37 -79.39
C GLU A 91 38.82 -59.89 -79.12
N TRP A 92 39.82 -59.33 -79.78
CA TRP A 92 40.17 -57.92 -79.66
C TRP A 92 39.05 -57.01 -80.18
N GLU A 93 38.44 -57.34 -81.32
CA GLU A 93 37.29 -56.61 -81.85
C GLU A 93 36.08 -56.65 -80.90
N THR A 94 35.76 -57.83 -80.34
CA THR A 94 34.62 -57.96 -79.41
C THR A 94 34.90 -57.24 -78.09
N ARG A 95 36.12 -57.31 -77.56
CA ARG A 95 36.55 -56.50 -76.40
C ARG A 95 36.45 -55.01 -76.70
N LEU A 96 36.88 -54.54 -77.87
CA LEU A 96 36.85 -53.12 -78.25
C LEU A 96 35.43 -52.60 -78.54
N LYS A 97 34.55 -53.43 -79.11
CA LYS A 97 33.11 -53.13 -79.24
C LYS A 97 32.49 -53.00 -77.84
N ARG A 98 32.81 -53.90 -76.91
CA ARG A 98 32.31 -53.91 -75.53
C ARG A 98 32.77 -52.70 -74.71
N THR A 99 34.07 -52.36 -74.71
CA THR A 99 34.57 -51.18 -74.00
C THR A 99 33.99 -49.89 -74.59
N ARG A 100 33.75 -49.84 -75.90
CA ARG A 100 33.07 -48.71 -76.54
C ARG A 100 31.62 -48.56 -76.07
N THR A 101 30.85 -49.65 -75.97
CA THR A 101 29.48 -49.60 -75.41
C THR A 101 29.48 -49.20 -73.94
N GLU A 102 30.38 -49.76 -73.11
CA GLU A 102 30.51 -49.40 -71.69
C GLU A 102 30.91 -47.91 -71.51
N LEU A 103 31.72 -47.37 -72.41
CA LEU A 103 32.14 -45.96 -72.43
C LEU A 103 31.03 -45.02 -72.93
N ASP A 104 30.20 -45.44 -73.90
CA ASP A 104 29.07 -44.64 -74.36
C ASP A 104 27.87 -44.71 -73.40
N ASP A 105 27.66 -45.82 -72.70
CA ASP A 105 26.64 -45.93 -71.64
C ASP A 105 27.05 -45.17 -70.37
N SER A 106 28.32 -45.20 -69.96
CA SER A 106 28.79 -44.35 -68.85
C SER A 106 28.70 -42.86 -69.16
N LYS A 107 28.97 -42.42 -70.41
CA LYS A 107 28.66 -41.05 -70.85
C LYS A 107 27.19 -40.72 -70.73
N ARG A 108 26.27 -41.61 -71.17
CA ARG A 108 24.83 -41.40 -71.06
C ARG A 108 24.38 -41.25 -69.61
N CYS A 109 24.92 -42.06 -68.70
CA CYS A 109 24.66 -41.92 -67.27
C CYS A 109 25.15 -40.57 -66.73
N LEU A 110 26.40 -40.18 -67.02
CA LEU A 110 26.96 -38.89 -66.59
C LEU A 110 26.20 -37.69 -67.18
N GLU A 111 25.71 -37.78 -68.42
CA GLU A 111 24.82 -36.77 -69.01
C GLU A 111 23.45 -36.71 -68.34
N ALA A 112 22.87 -37.87 -67.98
CA ALA A 112 21.60 -37.93 -67.26
C ALA A 112 21.74 -37.35 -65.84
N ASP A 113 22.80 -37.71 -65.11
CA ASP A 113 23.13 -37.18 -63.80
C ASP A 113 23.35 -35.68 -63.86
N ARG A 114 24.14 -35.19 -64.83
CA ARG A 114 24.35 -33.75 -65.06
C ARG A 114 23.02 -33.03 -65.30
N ARG A 115 22.16 -33.54 -66.19
CA ARG A 115 20.82 -32.95 -66.44
C ARG A 115 19.93 -32.99 -65.19
N SER A 116 20.09 -33.98 -64.31
CA SER A 116 19.36 -34.04 -63.03
C SER A 116 19.87 -32.98 -62.03
N HIS A 117 21.18 -32.74 -61.98
CA HIS A 117 21.79 -31.68 -61.18
C HIS A 117 21.43 -30.30 -61.70
N ASP A 118 21.48 -30.07 -63.01
CA ASP A 118 21.07 -28.80 -63.63
C ASP A 118 19.60 -28.48 -63.31
N ARG A 119 18.69 -29.47 -63.33
CA ARG A 119 17.29 -29.29 -62.90
C ARG A 119 17.17 -28.92 -61.43
N ARG A 120 17.84 -29.65 -60.52
CA ARG A 120 17.84 -29.32 -59.08
C ARG A 120 18.36 -27.91 -58.82
N LEU A 121 19.40 -27.48 -59.52
CA LEU A 121 19.93 -26.12 -59.41
C LEU A 121 18.94 -25.05 -59.89
N GLU A 122 18.15 -25.29 -60.93
CA GLU A 122 17.09 -24.36 -61.34
C GLU A 122 15.87 -24.39 -60.39
N GLU A 123 15.53 -25.55 -59.83
CA GLU A 123 14.50 -25.68 -58.78
C GLU A 123 14.91 -24.92 -57.51
N ASP A 124 16.16 -25.09 -57.05
CA ASP A 124 16.73 -24.37 -55.91
C ASP A 124 16.79 -22.85 -56.15
N LYS A 125 17.20 -22.41 -57.36
CA LYS A 125 17.15 -20.98 -57.75
C LYS A 125 15.73 -20.43 -57.73
N ALA A 126 14.76 -21.18 -58.24
CA ALA A 126 13.36 -20.77 -58.24
C ALA A 126 12.80 -20.68 -56.81
N MET A 127 13.15 -21.62 -55.93
CA MET A 127 12.82 -21.56 -54.50
C MET A 127 13.46 -20.33 -53.84
N LEU A 128 14.76 -20.11 -54.02
CA LEU A 128 15.47 -18.96 -53.44
C LEU A 128 14.96 -17.60 -53.94
N THR A 129 14.51 -17.49 -55.20
CA THR A 129 13.89 -16.23 -55.68
C THR A 129 12.51 -16.02 -55.06
N ARG A 130 11.71 -17.09 -54.87
CA ARG A 130 10.44 -17.03 -54.15
C ARG A 130 10.63 -16.63 -52.69
N ASP A 131 11.55 -17.26 -51.98
CA ASP A 131 11.85 -16.98 -50.57
C ASP A 131 12.44 -15.58 -50.38
N ARG A 132 13.24 -15.10 -51.33
CA ARG A 132 13.70 -13.71 -51.34
C ARG A 132 12.54 -12.73 -51.49
N SER A 133 11.57 -13.03 -52.36
CA SER A 133 10.40 -12.16 -52.56
C SER A 133 9.47 -12.12 -51.35
N SER A 134 9.23 -13.25 -50.67
CA SER A 134 8.44 -13.28 -49.43
C SER A 134 9.16 -12.57 -48.28
N LEU A 135 10.47 -12.79 -48.11
CA LEU A 135 11.26 -12.07 -47.10
C LEU A 135 11.33 -10.55 -47.36
N GLN A 136 11.27 -10.10 -48.62
CA GLN A 136 11.13 -8.67 -48.94
C GLN A 136 9.75 -8.14 -48.54
N GLN A 137 8.68 -8.87 -48.87
CA GLN A 137 7.30 -8.51 -48.50
C GLN A 137 7.11 -8.46 -46.97
N ASP A 138 7.63 -9.45 -46.24
CA ASP A 138 7.58 -9.48 -44.77
C ASP A 138 8.40 -8.34 -44.15
N ARG A 139 9.56 -8.01 -44.73
CA ARG A 139 10.38 -6.87 -44.27
C ARG A 139 9.68 -5.53 -44.50
N GLU A 140 8.97 -5.37 -45.61
CA GLU A 140 8.16 -4.17 -45.88
C GLU A 140 6.96 -4.08 -44.95
N ARG A 141 6.26 -5.20 -44.72
CA ARG A 141 5.17 -5.29 -43.75
C ARG A 141 5.62 -4.93 -42.33
N ILE A 142 6.70 -5.54 -41.83
CA ILE A 142 7.26 -5.25 -40.50
C ILE A 142 7.70 -3.77 -40.40
N ARG A 143 8.17 -3.18 -41.51
CA ARG A 143 8.52 -1.76 -41.55
C ARG A 143 7.28 -0.88 -41.43
N GLN A 144 6.21 -1.17 -42.18
CA GLN A 144 4.94 -0.44 -42.10
C GLN A 144 4.30 -0.58 -40.71
N GLU A 145 4.30 -1.78 -40.12
CA GLU A 145 3.82 -2.03 -38.75
C GLU A 145 4.63 -1.25 -37.70
N ARG A 146 5.96 -1.11 -37.88
CA ARG A 146 6.80 -0.26 -37.01
C ARG A 146 6.59 1.23 -37.22
N GLU A 147 6.36 1.68 -38.45
CA GLU A 147 6.10 3.08 -38.77
C GLU A 147 4.73 3.53 -38.25
N SER A 148 3.69 2.69 -38.36
CA SER A 148 2.37 2.96 -37.76
C SER A 148 2.39 2.90 -36.24
N GLN A 149 3.11 1.96 -35.62
CA GLN A 149 3.34 1.95 -34.17
C GLN A 149 4.06 3.21 -33.68
N ARG A 150 5.07 3.70 -34.42
CA ARG A 150 5.75 4.96 -34.09
C ARG A 150 4.82 6.17 -34.19
N GLN A 151 3.97 6.22 -35.22
CA GLN A 151 2.96 7.28 -35.35
C GLN A 151 1.96 7.24 -34.19
N ALA A 152 1.43 6.06 -33.85
CA ALA A 152 0.50 5.88 -32.73
C ALA A 152 1.14 6.25 -31.37
N MET A 153 2.41 5.92 -31.16
CA MET A 153 3.14 6.34 -29.96
C MET A 153 3.37 7.85 -29.93
N ALA A 154 3.66 8.49 -31.06
CA ALA A 154 3.81 9.94 -31.16
C ALA A 154 2.49 10.68 -30.88
N THR A 155 1.36 10.20 -31.40
CA THR A 155 0.04 10.80 -31.11
C THR A 155 -0.36 10.62 -29.64
N LEU A 156 -0.08 9.45 -29.06
CA LEU A 156 -0.30 9.21 -27.61
C LEU A 156 0.61 10.08 -26.75
N GLN A 157 1.84 10.37 -27.19
CA GLN A 157 2.74 11.30 -26.50
C GLN A 157 2.19 12.73 -26.55
N SER A 158 1.77 13.23 -27.73
CA SER A 158 1.19 14.58 -27.83
C SER A 158 -0.13 14.71 -27.05
N GLU A 159 -0.99 13.69 -27.06
CA GLU A 159 -2.20 13.69 -26.22
C GLU A 159 -1.89 13.69 -24.71
N LEU A 160 -0.81 13.02 -24.30
CA LEU A 160 -0.41 12.97 -22.89
C LEU A 160 0.27 14.27 -22.46
N GLU A 161 1.04 14.90 -23.33
CA GLU A 161 1.58 16.26 -23.14
C GLU A 161 0.43 17.28 -23.03
N GLU A 162 -0.52 17.30 -23.97
CA GLU A 162 -1.71 18.16 -23.94
C GLU A 162 -2.54 17.97 -22.65
N LYS A 163 -2.81 16.72 -22.26
CA LYS A 163 -3.50 16.42 -20.99
C LYS A 163 -2.68 16.87 -19.77
N SER A 164 -1.35 16.73 -19.80
CA SER A 164 -0.48 17.20 -18.70
C SER A 164 -0.49 18.73 -18.59
N GLU A 165 -0.54 19.45 -19.70
CA GLU A 165 -0.71 20.91 -19.70
C GLU A 165 -2.09 21.33 -19.21
N SER A 166 -3.17 20.62 -19.60
CA SER A 166 -4.52 20.89 -19.10
C SER A 166 -4.59 20.72 -17.58
N ILE A 167 -4.06 19.61 -17.05
CA ILE A 167 -3.98 19.36 -15.61
C ILE A 167 -3.13 20.43 -14.90
N ALA A 168 -2.01 20.86 -15.48
CA ALA A 168 -1.19 21.92 -14.89
C ALA A 168 -1.91 23.28 -14.84
N ARG A 169 -2.76 23.58 -15.83
CA ARG A 169 -3.61 24.79 -15.85
C ARG A 169 -4.73 24.69 -14.80
N GLU A 170 -5.45 23.56 -14.76
CA GLU A 170 -6.49 23.30 -13.76
C GLU A 170 -5.92 23.35 -12.32
N GLU A 171 -4.73 22.79 -12.09
CA GLU A 171 -4.03 22.91 -10.81
C GLU A 171 -3.70 24.36 -10.44
N ALA A 172 -3.29 25.19 -11.41
CA ALA A 172 -2.99 26.61 -11.19
C ALA A 172 -4.27 27.39 -10.85
N ASP A 173 -5.36 27.13 -11.57
CA ASP A 173 -6.67 27.74 -11.33
C ASP A 173 -7.20 27.35 -9.94
N ILE A 174 -7.15 26.06 -9.58
CA ILE A 174 -7.52 25.57 -8.24
C ILE A 174 -6.68 26.22 -7.13
N LYS A 175 -5.36 26.35 -7.32
CA LYS A 175 -4.48 27.05 -6.37
C LYS A 175 -4.86 28.53 -6.24
N SER A 176 -5.25 29.19 -7.33
CA SER A 176 -5.70 30.59 -7.32
C SER A 176 -7.03 30.77 -6.58
N GLU A 177 -8.00 29.86 -6.76
CA GLU A 177 -9.27 29.87 -6.04
C GLU A 177 -9.11 29.51 -4.57
N GLN A 178 -8.21 28.58 -4.22
CA GLN A 178 -7.87 28.30 -2.81
C GLN A 178 -7.31 29.55 -2.09
N LEU A 179 -6.44 30.33 -2.77
CA LEU A 179 -5.94 31.59 -2.23
C LEU A 179 -7.08 32.61 -2.03
N ARG A 180 -7.96 32.79 -3.05
CA ARG A 180 -9.16 33.65 -2.94
C ARG A 180 -10.07 33.24 -1.78
N ILE A 181 -10.30 31.94 -1.57
CA ILE A 181 -11.12 31.42 -0.49
C ILE A 181 -10.47 31.71 0.88
N GLU A 182 -9.16 31.51 1.03
CA GLU A 182 -8.46 31.83 2.29
C GLU A 182 -8.39 33.34 2.57
N GLU A 183 -8.26 34.18 1.56
CA GLU A 183 -8.35 35.64 1.70
C GLU A 183 -9.76 36.08 2.13
N ASN A 184 -10.80 35.60 1.46
CA ASN A 184 -12.20 35.86 1.82
C ASN A 184 -12.53 35.36 3.24
N LYS A 185 -11.99 34.21 3.63
CA LYS A 185 -12.13 33.63 4.99
C LYS A 185 -11.40 34.48 6.04
N LYS A 186 -10.23 35.05 5.73
CA LYS A 186 -9.53 35.99 6.61
C LYS A 186 -10.28 37.32 6.73
N ALA A 187 -10.85 37.84 5.62
CA ALA A 187 -11.68 39.04 5.63
C ALA A 187 -12.93 38.86 6.52
N ARG A 188 -13.72 37.80 6.28
CA ARG A 188 -14.91 37.48 7.10
C ARG A 188 -14.59 37.25 8.57
N LYS A 189 -13.44 36.66 8.90
CA LYS A 189 -13.01 36.54 10.30
C LYS A 189 -12.80 37.90 10.96
N ARG A 190 -12.13 38.84 10.27
CA ARG A 190 -11.96 40.22 10.76
C ARG A 190 -13.31 40.93 10.95
N GLU A 191 -14.22 40.81 9.99
CA GLU A 191 -15.58 41.37 10.10
C GLU A 191 -16.32 40.81 11.33
N VAL A 192 -16.22 39.50 11.58
CA VAL A 192 -16.82 38.86 12.77
C VAL A 192 -16.15 39.32 14.06
N ASP A 193 -14.82 39.42 14.11
CA ASP A 193 -14.07 39.90 15.28
C ASP A 193 -14.38 41.38 15.58
N GLU A 194 -14.52 42.21 14.54
CA GLU A 194 -14.96 43.60 14.64
C GLU A 194 -16.40 43.69 15.19
N LEU A 195 -17.33 42.90 14.66
CA LEU A 195 -18.71 42.83 15.16
C LEU A 195 -18.78 42.35 16.62
N ILE A 196 -17.99 41.35 17.01
CA ILE A 196 -17.87 40.88 18.39
C ILE A 196 -17.35 42.01 19.28
N SER A 197 -16.31 42.74 18.85
CA SER A 197 -15.77 43.87 19.61
C SER A 197 -16.80 45.00 19.80
N ALA A 198 -17.58 45.30 18.76
CA ALA A 198 -18.65 46.29 18.79
C ALA A 198 -19.79 45.86 19.74
N LEU A 199 -20.20 44.59 19.71
CA LEU A 199 -21.18 44.02 20.63
C LEU A 199 -20.71 44.06 22.09
N LEU A 200 -19.42 43.80 22.36
CA LEU A 200 -18.84 43.92 23.70
C LEU A 200 -18.83 45.37 24.21
N VAL A 201 -18.55 46.35 23.34
CA VAL A 201 -18.65 47.79 23.67
C VAL A 201 -20.11 48.18 23.93
N ALA A 202 -21.03 47.76 23.07
CA ALA A 202 -22.47 48.01 23.23
C ALA A 202 -23.00 47.43 24.55
N ARG A 203 -22.61 46.19 24.90
CA ARG A 203 -22.94 45.55 26.18
C ARG A 203 -22.44 46.37 27.36
N LYS A 204 -21.16 46.80 27.37
CA LYS A 204 -20.60 47.65 28.44
C LYS A 204 -21.36 48.97 28.59
N LEU A 205 -21.80 49.56 27.47
CA LEU A 205 -22.57 50.80 27.46
C LEU A 205 -24.00 50.60 28.00
N LEU A 206 -24.65 49.47 27.66
CA LEU A 206 -25.93 49.07 28.23
C LEU A 206 -25.81 48.77 29.74
N GLU A 207 -24.77 48.08 30.19
CA GLU A 207 -24.50 47.86 31.62
C GLU A 207 -24.22 49.16 32.39
N LYS A 208 -23.62 50.17 31.74
CA LYS A 208 -23.44 51.52 32.30
C LYS A 208 -24.79 52.26 32.40
N ARG A 209 -25.60 52.26 31.33
CA ARG A 209 -26.95 52.85 31.34
C ARG A 209 -27.88 52.17 32.35
N GLY A 210 -27.87 50.84 32.44
CA GLY A 210 -28.65 50.09 33.42
C GLY A 210 -28.21 50.31 34.88
N ARG A 211 -26.95 50.70 35.12
CA ARG A 211 -26.51 51.21 36.44
C ARG A 211 -27.01 52.62 36.71
N GLN A 212 -26.99 53.51 35.70
CA GLN A 212 -27.54 54.87 35.82
C GLN A 212 -29.05 54.87 36.07
N LEU A 213 -29.81 54.04 35.36
CA LEU A 213 -31.27 53.89 35.55
C LEU A 213 -31.60 53.42 36.98
N ARG A 214 -30.95 52.36 37.47
CA ARG A 214 -31.14 51.90 38.87
C ARG A 214 -30.80 52.96 39.91
N HIS A 215 -29.79 53.80 39.66
CA HIS A 215 -29.47 54.92 40.53
C HIS A 215 -30.53 56.04 40.47
N GLN A 216 -31.15 56.28 39.31
CA GLN A 216 -32.27 57.20 39.15
C GLN A 216 -33.55 56.66 39.81
N GLU A 217 -33.84 55.36 39.68
CA GLU A 217 -34.96 54.69 40.36
C GLU A 217 -34.82 54.78 41.88
N MET A 218 -33.64 54.46 42.42
CA MET A 218 -33.36 54.61 43.86
C MET A 218 -33.57 56.05 44.34
N LYS A 219 -33.10 57.06 43.60
CA LYS A 219 -33.36 58.47 43.91
C LYS A 219 -34.84 58.83 43.85
N LEU A 220 -35.59 58.30 42.88
CA LEU A 220 -37.04 58.52 42.80
C LEU A 220 -37.77 57.88 43.98
N ASP A 221 -37.35 56.71 44.44
CA ASP A 221 -37.92 56.04 45.60
C ASP A 221 -37.54 56.73 46.92
N ASP A 222 -36.33 57.27 47.05
CA ASP A 222 -35.95 58.16 48.16
C ASP A 222 -36.81 59.43 48.19
N ILE A 223 -37.03 60.06 47.02
CA ILE A 223 -37.92 61.23 46.89
C ILE A 223 -39.37 60.85 47.24
N ARG A 224 -39.87 59.70 46.78
CA ARG A 224 -41.21 59.18 47.13
C ARG A 224 -41.32 58.91 48.64
N ALA A 225 -40.31 58.31 49.25
CA ALA A 225 -40.25 58.04 50.70
C ALA A 225 -40.14 59.34 51.52
N GLY A 226 -39.39 60.33 51.02
CA GLY A 226 -39.33 61.69 51.57
C GLY A 226 -40.69 62.38 51.50
N ALA A 227 -41.38 62.33 50.36
CA ALA A 227 -42.71 62.87 50.18
C ALA A 227 -43.75 62.17 51.08
N ARG A 228 -43.67 60.84 51.27
CA ARG A 228 -44.49 60.10 52.24
C ARG A 228 -44.23 60.59 53.68
N ARG A 229 -42.97 60.75 54.08
CA ARG A 229 -42.56 61.28 55.40
C ARG A 229 -43.00 62.74 55.61
N ALA A 230 -42.95 63.58 54.57
CA ALA A 230 -43.45 64.96 54.62
C ALA A 230 -44.98 64.99 54.77
N ARG A 231 -45.71 64.14 54.05
CA ARG A 231 -47.18 64.00 54.18
C ARG A 231 -47.59 63.49 55.56
N SER A 232 -46.88 62.53 56.15
CA SER A 232 -47.19 62.04 57.51
C SER A 232 -46.91 63.12 58.56
N ARG A 233 -45.76 63.81 58.49
CA ARG A 233 -45.45 64.96 59.37
C ARG A 233 -46.48 66.09 59.23
N ARG A 234 -46.94 66.39 58.02
CA ARG A 234 -48.01 67.37 57.81
C ARG A 234 -49.32 66.94 58.48
N ARG A 235 -49.73 65.67 58.33
CA ARG A 235 -50.93 65.13 59.00
C ARG A 235 -50.82 65.16 60.52
N SER A 236 -49.65 64.83 61.10
CA SER A 236 -49.45 64.91 62.55
C SER A 236 -49.46 66.36 63.05
N LEU A 237 -48.86 67.30 62.31
CA LEU A 237 -48.95 68.73 62.63
C LEU A 237 -50.37 69.28 62.50
N GLU A 238 -51.14 68.87 61.48
CA GLU A 238 -52.56 69.22 61.33
C GLU A 238 -53.41 68.64 62.48
N TYR A 239 -53.09 67.42 62.95
CA TYR A 239 -53.72 66.83 64.14
C TYR A 239 -53.39 67.60 65.42
N CYS A 240 -52.10 67.89 65.68
CA CYS A 240 -51.67 68.69 66.82
C CYS A 240 -52.27 70.10 66.80
N ALA A 241 -52.33 70.76 65.64
CA ALA A 241 -52.95 72.07 65.49
C ALA A 241 -54.47 72.04 65.78
N ARG A 242 -55.17 70.97 65.38
CA ARG A 242 -56.58 70.76 65.76
C ARG A 242 -56.74 70.53 67.26
N ALA A 243 -55.87 69.74 67.88
CA ALA A 243 -55.89 69.51 69.32
C ALA A 243 -55.62 70.80 70.12
N GLN A 244 -54.64 71.61 69.69
CA GLN A 244 -54.35 72.92 70.29
C GLN A 244 -55.51 73.90 70.10
N ARG A 245 -56.15 73.95 68.92
CA ARG A 245 -57.37 74.77 68.72
C ARG A 245 -58.50 74.37 69.65
N LYS A 246 -58.76 73.07 69.82
CA LYS A 246 -59.76 72.58 70.79
C LYS A 246 -59.42 72.99 72.23
N ARG A 247 -58.13 72.98 72.59
CA ARG A 247 -57.68 73.38 73.94
C ARG A 247 -57.72 74.90 74.15
N ILE A 248 -57.50 75.69 73.10
CA ILE A 248 -57.75 77.13 73.12
C ILE A 248 -59.24 77.38 73.31
N GLN A 249 -60.12 76.72 72.55
CA GLN A 249 -61.57 76.85 72.72
C GLN A 249 -62.04 76.47 74.13
N SER A 250 -61.55 75.36 74.71
CA SER A 250 -61.92 75.00 76.09
C SER A 250 -61.39 76.00 77.12
N LEU A 251 -60.22 76.61 76.89
CA LEU A 251 -59.68 77.67 77.76
C LEU A 251 -60.44 78.99 77.58
N GLU A 252 -60.93 79.29 76.38
CA GLU A 252 -61.81 80.43 76.10
C GLU A 252 -63.16 80.25 76.82
N GLU A 253 -63.77 79.06 76.74
CA GLU A 253 -64.99 78.68 77.50
C GLU A 253 -64.77 78.73 79.03
N GLU A 254 -63.62 78.26 79.53
CA GLU A 254 -63.23 78.40 80.94
C GLU A 254 -63.05 79.88 81.35
N CYS A 255 -62.45 80.71 80.49
CA CYS A 255 -62.30 82.14 80.74
C CYS A 255 -63.63 82.91 80.68
N GLU A 256 -64.56 82.55 79.79
CA GLU A 256 -65.90 83.14 79.75
C GLU A 256 -66.71 82.75 81.00
N THR A 257 -66.73 81.48 81.38
CA THR A 257 -67.41 81.04 82.62
C THR A 257 -66.77 81.63 83.88
N GLN A 258 -65.45 81.88 83.90
CA GLN A 258 -64.82 82.65 84.98
C GLN A 258 -65.22 84.13 84.97
N ARG A 259 -65.35 84.77 83.80
CA ARG A 259 -65.87 86.14 83.68
C ARG A 259 -67.32 86.23 84.15
N GLU A 260 -68.19 85.31 83.75
CA GLU A 260 -69.57 85.25 84.23
C GLU A 260 -69.64 85.10 85.76
N ARG A 261 -68.83 84.22 86.34
CA ARG A 261 -68.71 84.07 87.80
C ARG A 261 -68.18 85.33 88.49
N LEU A 262 -67.24 86.05 87.88
CA LEU A 262 -66.73 87.33 88.39
C LEU A 262 -67.74 88.46 88.24
N GLU A 263 -68.53 88.49 87.16
CA GLU A 263 -69.65 89.41 87.02
C GLU A 263 -70.75 89.12 88.03
N GLU A 264 -71.07 87.85 88.27
CA GLU A 264 -72.07 87.45 89.26
C GLU A 264 -71.57 87.75 90.69
N ALA A 265 -70.29 87.47 90.99
CA ALA A 265 -69.65 87.89 92.23
C ALA A 265 -69.65 89.43 92.36
N GLY A 266 -69.41 90.18 91.28
CA GLY A 266 -69.46 91.64 91.24
C GLY A 266 -70.88 92.23 91.30
N ARG A 267 -71.91 91.46 90.94
CA ARG A 267 -73.34 91.79 91.19
C ARG A 267 -73.69 91.51 92.65
N ARG A 268 -73.30 90.35 93.18
CA ARG A 268 -73.48 89.97 94.59
C ARG A 268 -72.75 90.93 95.54
N LEU A 269 -71.51 91.34 95.22
CA LEU A 269 -70.76 92.36 95.95
C LEU A 269 -71.43 93.73 95.88
N ARG A 270 -72.04 94.13 94.76
CA ARG A 270 -72.84 95.37 94.71
C ARG A 270 -74.05 95.29 95.62
N VAL A 271 -74.84 94.21 95.54
CA VAL A 271 -75.98 93.98 96.45
C VAL A 271 -75.53 93.95 97.92
N PHE A 272 -74.39 93.33 98.22
CA PHE A 272 -73.83 93.27 99.58
C PHE A 272 -73.31 94.63 100.07
N MET A 273 -72.71 95.45 99.19
CA MET A 273 -72.28 96.81 99.50
C MET A 273 -73.47 97.78 99.63
N GLU A 274 -74.57 97.53 98.92
CA GLU A 274 -75.82 98.27 99.04
C GLU A 274 -76.52 97.92 100.38
N GLN A 275 -76.54 96.63 100.76
CA GLN A 275 -76.98 96.16 102.07
C GLN A 275 -76.09 96.66 103.23
N LEU A 276 -74.76 96.72 103.06
CA LEU A 276 -73.84 97.33 104.03
C LEU A 276 -74.03 98.85 104.16
N ARG A 277 -74.52 99.52 103.10
CA ARG A 277 -74.80 100.95 103.11
C ARG A 277 -76.13 101.28 103.78
N GLU A 278 -77.09 100.36 103.80
CA GLU A 278 -78.36 100.48 104.53
C GLU A 278 -78.27 100.10 106.01
N GLN A 279 -77.21 99.42 106.45
CA GLN A 279 -76.94 99.10 107.87
C GLN A 279 -75.81 99.95 108.48
N GLY A 280 -75.83 101.25 108.17
CA GLY A 280 -74.78 102.22 108.50
C GLY A 280 -74.66 102.67 109.96
N ASP A 281 -75.21 101.94 110.94
CA ASP A 281 -75.03 102.18 112.38
C ASP A 281 -75.18 100.85 113.15
N LEU A 282 -74.07 100.37 113.77
CA LEU A 282 -73.91 99.21 114.71
C LEU A 282 -73.05 98.01 114.27
N VAL A 283 -71.79 98.21 113.84
CA VAL A 283 -70.70 97.24 114.15
C VAL A 283 -69.37 97.95 114.46
N GLU A 284 -69.31 98.63 115.60
CA GLU A 284 -68.09 98.51 116.41
C GLU A 284 -68.03 97.08 116.97
N ARG A 285 -66.82 96.51 117.10
CA ARG A 285 -66.49 95.14 117.57
C ARG A 285 -66.59 94.04 116.49
N GLY A 286 -65.49 93.82 115.75
CA GLY A 286 -65.46 92.81 114.67
C GLY A 286 -64.07 92.38 114.19
N ASN A 287 -63.23 91.84 115.08
CA ASN A 287 -62.10 90.92 114.80
C ASN A 287 -60.89 91.43 113.96
N ALA A 288 -59.63 91.25 114.36
CA ALA A 288 -58.97 90.08 114.96
C ALA A 288 -58.92 88.81 114.08
N ALA A 289 -59.19 88.93 112.77
CA ALA A 289 -59.18 87.81 111.82
C ALA A 289 -57.98 87.78 110.83
N LEU A 290 -57.03 88.71 110.94
CA LEU A 290 -55.89 88.84 110.00
C LEU A 290 -54.62 88.06 110.39
N ALA A 291 -54.61 87.34 111.51
CA ALA A 291 -53.42 86.62 112.01
C ALA A 291 -53.31 85.14 111.54
N LEU A 292 -54.11 84.72 110.55
CA LEU A 292 -54.20 83.32 110.08
C LEU A 292 -53.65 83.12 108.65
N VAL A 293 -53.04 84.15 108.06
CA VAL A 293 -52.48 84.11 106.69
C VAL A 293 -51.02 83.63 106.71
N ASP A 294 -50.22 84.08 107.68
CA ASP A 294 -48.77 83.80 107.77
C ASP A 294 -48.42 82.30 107.99
N SER A 295 -49.36 81.47 108.44
CA SER A 295 -49.09 80.05 108.74
C SER A 295 -49.15 79.10 107.53
N LEU A 296 -49.57 79.57 106.35
CA LEU A 296 -49.76 78.72 105.17
C LEU A 296 -48.59 78.79 104.17
N GLU A 297 -47.79 79.86 104.16
CA GLU A 297 -46.67 80.00 103.22
C GLU A 297 -45.54 79.01 103.51
N GLY A 298 -45.26 78.71 104.78
CA GLY A 298 -44.18 77.80 105.20
C GLY A 298 -44.35 76.33 104.80
N GLN A 299 -45.53 75.89 104.34
CA GLN A 299 -45.75 74.49 103.93
C GLN A 299 -45.31 74.22 102.49
N ILE A 300 -45.31 75.24 101.61
CA ILE A 300 -45.03 75.09 100.17
C ILE A 300 -43.54 74.83 99.90
N GLU A 301 -42.66 75.45 100.68
CA GLU A 301 -41.20 75.34 100.51
C GLU A 301 -40.67 73.92 100.79
N THR A 302 -41.28 73.20 101.75
CA THR A 302 -40.85 71.84 102.11
C THR A 302 -41.07 70.81 101.00
N LEU A 303 -42.13 70.95 100.21
CA LEU A 303 -42.52 70.02 99.14
C LEU A 303 -41.69 70.16 97.85
N GLN A 304 -41.00 71.28 97.65
CA GLN A 304 -40.11 71.43 96.50
C GLN A 304 -38.79 70.67 96.69
N SER A 305 -38.30 70.57 97.93
CA SER A 305 -37.04 69.88 98.27
C SER A 305 -37.07 68.34 98.10
N SER A 306 -38.26 67.74 98.05
CA SER A 306 -38.44 66.29 97.92
C SER A 306 -38.52 65.81 96.47
N LEU A 307 -38.87 66.69 95.53
CA LEU A 307 -39.00 66.35 94.10
C LEU A 307 -37.64 66.26 93.38
N GLU A 308 -36.65 67.08 93.76
CA GLU A 308 -35.32 67.04 93.12
C GLU A 308 -34.52 65.79 93.48
N LYS A 309 -34.75 65.20 94.65
CA LYS A 309 -34.04 63.98 95.11
C LYS A 309 -34.47 62.70 94.38
N ALA A 310 -35.61 62.72 93.69
CA ALA A 310 -36.13 61.55 92.96
C ALA A 310 -35.65 61.45 91.50
N ARG A 311 -34.79 62.38 91.02
CA ARG A 311 -34.50 62.54 89.58
C ARG A 311 -33.14 61.98 89.11
N ASN A 312 -32.27 61.52 90.02
CA ASN A 312 -30.83 61.33 89.73
C ASN A 312 -30.32 59.87 89.79
N GLU A 313 -31.17 58.84 89.73
CA GLU A 313 -30.73 57.42 89.74
C GLU A 313 -31.10 56.65 88.45
N VAL A 314 -30.10 56.54 87.56
CA VAL A 314 -29.72 55.41 86.65
C VAL A 314 -30.77 54.72 85.76
N ASP A 315 -30.42 54.57 84.46
CA ASP A 315 -31.00 53.58 83.54
C ASP A 315 -29.90 52.60 83.03
N PRO A 316 -29.95 51.29 83.35
CA PRO A 316 -28.90 50.31 83.03
C PRO A 316 -28.94 49.70 81.61
N ASP A 317 -29.93 50.02 80.77
CA ASP A 317 -30.17 49.32 79.49
C ASP A 317 -29.07 49.50 78.41
N HIS A 318 -28.11 50.41 78.63
CA HIS A 318 -27.05 50.69 77.65
C HIS A 318 -25.81 49.78 77.77
N GLN A 319 -25.55 49.13 78.92
CA GLN A 319 -24.39 48.25 79.07
C GLN A 319 -24.59 46.86 78.43
N ALA A 320 -25.82 46.30 78.48
CA ALA A 320 -26.13 45.01 77.87
C ALA A 320 -26.03 44.99 76.32
N ARG A 321 -26.14 46.18 75.71
CA ARG A 321 -26.05 46.38 74.25
C ARG A 321 -24.61 46.43 73.71
N VAL A 322 -23.63 46.68 74.58
CA VAL A 322 -22.20 46.71 74.20
C VAL A 322 -21.62 45.30 74.23
N THR A 323 -21.87 44.56 75.31
CA THR A 323 -21.35 43.19 75.49
C THR A 323 -21.87 42.19 74.44
N THR A 324 -23.07 42.41 73.91
CA THR A 324 -23.65 41.60 72.82
C THR A 324 -22.94 41.85 71.47
N LEU A 325 -22.56 43.08 71.16
CA LEU A 325 -21.82 43.42 69.94
C LEU A 325 -20.36 42.92 69.97
N GLU A 326 -19.74 42.87 71.15
CA GLU A 326 -18.39 42.32 71.33
C GLU A 326 -18.34 40.81 71.06
N GLN A 327 -19.35 40.05 71.51
CA GLN A 327 -19.47 38.61 71.25
C GLN A 327 -19.66 38.29 69.76
N GLU A 328 -20.45 39.08 69.02
CA GLU A 328 -20.60 38.91 67.57
C GLU A 328 -19.26 39.12 66.84
N CYS A 329 -18.47 40.12 67.24
CA CYS A 329 -17.16 40.41 66.65
C CYS A 329 -16.15 39.27 66.86
N GLU A 330 -16.12 38.62 68.02
CA GLU A 330 -15.28 37.44 68.25
C GLU A 330 -15.69 36.23 67.41
N SER A 331 -17.00 36.02 67.21
CA SER A 331 -17.53 34.91 66.40
C SER A 331 -17.08 35.00 64.93
N LEU A 332 -17.01 36.21 64.38
CA LEU A 332 -16.57 36.47 63.01
C LEU A 332 -15.06 36.27 62.84
N ARG A 333 -14.24 36.65 63.83
CA ARG A 333 -12.79 36.40 63.81
C ARG A 333 -12.46 34.91 63.75
N LYS A 334 -13.14 34.07 64.54
CA LYS A 334 -12.98 32.59 64.52
C LYS A 334 -13.37 31.97 63.16
N ARG A 335 -14.34 32.55 62.45
CA ARG A 335 -14.73 32.10 61.08
C ARG A 335 -13.74 32.48 59.99
N ILE A 336 -12.94 33.53 60.18
CA ILE A 336 -11.87 33.91 59.23
C ILE A 336 -10.67 32.99 59.42
N GLN A 337 -10.22 32.80 60.67
CA GLN A 337 -9.06 31.95 61.00
C GLN A 337 -9.22 30.49 60.53
N THR A 338 -10.44 29.93 60.61
CA THR A 338 -10.77 28.58 60.13
C THR A 338 -10.85 28.46 58.60
N LYS A 339 -10.98 29.57 57.86
CA LYS A 339 -10.88 29.59 56.39
C LYS A 339 -9.44 29.77 55.93
N GLU A 340 -8.64 30.55 56.63
CA GLU A 340 -7.21 30.71 56.34
C GLU A 340 -6.43 29.41 56.54
N SER A 341 -6.74 28.61 57.58
CA SER A 341 -6.12 27.28 57.76
C SER A 341 -6.46 26.30 56.64
N ALA A 342 -7.71 26.33 56.14
CA ALA A 342 -8.15 25.47 55.05
C ALA A 342 -7.51 25.84 53.69
N CYS A 343 -7.12 27.10 53.48
CA CYS A 343 -6.37 27.50 52.30
C CYS A 343 -4.93 26.98 52.30
N ARG A 344 -4.23 27.04 53.45
CA ARG A 344 -2.85 26.50 53.55
C ARG A 344 -2.80 24.99 53.35
N GLU A 345 -3.79 24.25 53.88
CA GLU A 345 -3.88 22.80 53.69
C GLU A 345 -4.13 22.41 52.21
N LEU A 346 -4.70 23.31 51.40
CA LEU A 346 -4.86 23.10 49.95
C LEU A 346 -3.60 23.48 49.16
N GLU A 347 -2.83 24.48 49.59
CA GLU A 347 -1.52 24.81 49.01
C GLU A 347 -0.49 23.70 49.27
N GLU A 348 -0.44 23.16 50.51
CA GLU A 348 0.46 22.06 50.90
C GLU A 348 0.15 20.75 50.15
N ARG A 349 -1.11 20.50 49.76
CA ARG A 349 -1.46 19.36 48.90
C ARG A 349 -1.03 19.56 47.45
N LEU A 350 -1.03 20.80 46.95
CA LEU A 350 -0.66 21.11 45.56
C LEU A 350 0.86 20.99 45.33
N GLU A 351 1.70 21.35 46.31
CA GLU A 351 3.15 21.14 46.21
C GLU A 351 3.56 19.66 46.29
N ASN A 352 2.83 18.84 47.06
CA ASN A 352 3.12 17.41 47.22
C ASN A 352 2.72 16.53 46.02
N GLU A 353 1.74 16.93 45.19
CA GLU A 353 1.30 16.15 44.03
C GLU A 353 2.12 16.38 42.74
N THR A 354 3.04 17.35 42.71
CA THR A 354 3.81 17.69 41.50
C THR A 354 5.33 17.40 41.58
N GLY A 355 5.80 16.73 42.64
CA GLY A 355 7.22 16.74 43.02
C GLY A 355 7.95 15.43 43.33
N VAL A 356 7.36 14.23 43.13
CA VAL A 356 8.06 12.95 43.37
C VAL A 356 7.74 11.88 42.32
N THR A 357 8.77 11.12 41.92
CA THR A 357 8.82 9.93 41.00
C THR A 357 9.27 10.16 39.54
N THR A 358 10.60 10.20 39.33
CA THR A 358 11.28 9.65 38.11
C THR A 358 12.82 9.54 38.26
N ASP A 359 13.47 10.46 38.99
CA ASP A 359 14.94 10.59 38.94
C ASP A 359 15.76 9.60 39.80
N SER A 360 15.16 8.93 40.80
CA SER A 360 15.90 8.01 41.69
C SER A 360 16.20 6.65 41.03
N GLU A 361 15.31 6.13 40.19
CA GLU A 361 15.45 4.79 39.60
C GLU A 361 16.48 4.74 38.45
N ILE A 362 16.64 5.85 37.73
CA ILE A 362 17.60 5.99 36.62
C ILE A 362 19.05 6.07 37.15
N ALA A 363 19.25 6.68 38.33
CA ALA A 363 20.56 6.79 38.97
C ALA A 363 21.12 5.43 39.45
N ASP A 364 20.24 4.51 39.85
CA ASP A 364 20.64 3.19 40.35
C ASP A 364 20.87 2.15 39.22
N GLN A 365 20.14 2.26 38.11
CA GLN A 365 20.39 1.42 36.93
C GLN A 365 21.73 1.74 36.26
N THR A 366 22.12 3.01 36.20
CA THR A 366 23.39 3.44 35.59
C THR A 366 24.62 2.98 36.39
N ARG A 367 24.54 2.96 37.74
CA ARG A 367 25.62 2.41 38.59
C ARG A 367 25.84 0.91 38.37
N ARG A 368 24.78 0.10 38.27
CA ARG A 368 24.88 -1.36 38.08
C ARG A 368 25.52 -1.74 36.74
N LEU A 369 25.37 -0.91 35.70
CA LEU A 369 26.02 -1.14 34.41
C LEU A 369 27.53 -0.83 34.41
N ALA A 370 27.99 0.11 35.25
CA ALA A 370 29.40 0.46 35.37
C ALA A 370 30.24 -0.68 35.98
N ASP A 371 29.74 -1.33 37.04
CA ASP A 371 30.47 -2.43 37.72
C ASP A 371 30.66 -3.66 36.81
N ILE A 372 29.66 -3.97 35.97
CA ILE A 372 29.72 -5.09 35.03
C ILE A 372 30.81 -4.86 33.96
N ALA A 373 30.97 -3.62 33.50
CA ALA A 373 32.01 -3.25 32.53
C ALA A 373 33.43 -3.43 33.11
N CYS A 374 33.65 -3.00 34.36
CA CYS A 374 34.93 -3.14 35.06
C CYS A 374 35.34 -4.62 35.24
N HIS A 375 34.39 -5.52 35.54
CA HIS A 375 34.69 -6.94 35.73
C HIS A 375 35.16 -7.64 34.45
N LEU A 376 34.61 -7.26 33.28
CA LEU A 376 34.99 -7.85 31.99
C LEU A 376 36.39 -7.43 31.51
N HIS A 377 36.87 -6.24 31.85
CA HIS A 377 38.20 -5.77 31.44
C HIS A 377 39.32 -6.58 32.11
N ARG A 378 39.24 -6.80 33.43
CA ARG A 378 40.20 -7.61 34.22
C ARG A 378 40.36 -9.05 33.72
N ARG A 379 39.31 -9.64 33.13
CA ARG A 379 39.37 -11.01 32.58
C ARG A 379 40.16 -11.09 31.27
N ARG A 380 40.19 -10.02 30.47
CA ARG A 380 40.91 -9.96 29.18
C ARG A 380 42.43 -9.89 29.34
N GLU A 381 42.92 -9.20 30.37
CA GLU A 381 44.36 -9.05 30.61
C GLU A 381 45.03 -10.36 31.05
N ARG A 382 44.39 -11.11 31.97
CA ARG A 382 44.90 -12.41 32.44
C ARG A 382 45.13 -13.42 31.32
N LEU A 383 44.29 -13.39 30.27
CA LEU A 383 44.41 -14.31 29.13
C LEU A 383 45.54 -13.95 28.16
N ARG A 384 46.01 -12.69 28.12
CA ARG A 384 47.18 -12.31 27.32
C ARG A 384 48.47 -12.84 27.96
N PHE A 385 48.59 -12.72 29.28
CA PHE A 385 49.79 -13.12 30.04
C PHE A 385 50.07 -14.63 30.00
N ILE A 386 49.02 -15.46 29.97
CA ILE A 386 49.16 -16.92 29.84
C ILE A 386 49.62 -17.33 28.43
N ARG A 387 49.28 -16.54 27.40
CA ARG A 387 49.60 -16.88 26.00
C ARG A 387 51.06 -16.63 25.63
N SER A 388 51.72 -15.61 26.21
CA SER A 388 53.15 -15.36 25.97
C SER A 388 54.02 -16.47 26.57
N GLY A 389 53.75 -16.91 27.80
CA GLY A 389 54.56 -17.92 28.51
C GLY A 389 54.60 -19.32 27.89
N LEU A 390 53.76 -19.63 26.89
CA LEU A 390 53.76 -20.91 26.18
C LEU A 390 54.59 -20.92 24.88
N VAL A 391 54.98 -19.75 24.36
CA VAL A 391 55.76 -19.67 23.12
C VAL A 391 57.25 -19.88 23.38
N ASP A 392 57.78 -19.30 24.46
CA ASP A 392 59.21 -19.31 24.77
C ASP A 392 59.76 -20.68 25.22
N ARG A 393 58.88 -21.66 25.50
CA ARG A 393 59.27 -23.00 25.98
C ARG A 393 59.56 -24.04 24.90
N ARG A 394 59.38 -23.74 23.61
CA ARG A 394 59.46 -24.75 22.52
C ARG A 394 60.76 -24.73 21.71
N GLY A 395 61.68 -23.79 21.96
CA GLY A 395 62.83 -23.52 21.09
C GLY A 395 64.17 -24.17 21.46
N SER A 396 64.28 -24.97 22.53
CA SER A 396 65.58 -25.36 23.08
C SER A 396 65.66 -26.83 23.54
N ALA A 397 65.72 -27.77 22.58
CA ALA A 397 66.15 -29.16 22.82
C ALA A 397 66.47 -29.92 21.52
N ALA A 398 67.75 -30.03 21.15
CA ALA A 398 68.41 -31.21 20.54
C ALA A 398 69.86 -30.88 20.17
N GLY A 399 70.81 -31.64 20.73
CA GLY A 399 72.24 -31.53 20.44
C GLY A 399 72.70 -32.37 19.23
N PRO A 400 74.00 -32.31 18.89
CA PRO A 400 74.52 -32.79 17.61
C PRO A 400 74.93 -34.28 17.60
N ASP A 401 75.24 -34.72 16.37
CA ASP A 401 76.10 -35.88 15.98
C ASP A 401 75.43 -36.92 15.08
N ASN A 402 75.15 -36.49 13.84
CA ASN A 402 75.43 -37.23 12.60
C ASN A 402 75.29 -36.25 11.42
N HIS A 403 76.17 -35.25 11.37
CA HIS A 403 75.89 -33.99 10.66
C HIS A 403 76.11 -33.99 9.14
N GLU A 404 76.86 -34.92 8.54
CA GLU A 404 77.21 -34.82 7.11
C GLU A 404 76.35 -35.67 6.17
N GLU A 405 76.13 -36.95 6.45
CA GLU A 405 75.26 -37.79 5.60
C GLU A 405 73.79 -37.46 5.81
N ARG A 406 73.40 -37.25 7.08
CA ARG A 406 72.05 -36.80 7.42
C ARG A 406 71.77 -35.42 6.86
N SER A 407 72.73 -34.48 6.80
CA SER A 407 72.47 -33.17 6.16
C SER A 407 72.37 -33.23 4.63
N ARG A 408 72.90 -34.25 3.95
CA ARG A 408 72.69 -34.40 2.50
C ARG A 408 71.32 -35.00 2.19
N GLN A 409 70.91 -36.04 2.91
CA GLN A 409 69.56 -36.59 2.78
C GLN A 409 68.51 -35.63 3.32
N LEU A 410 68.74 -34.98 4.46
CA LEU A 410 67.87 -33.92 4.98
C LEU A 410 67.84 -32.73 4.03
N ARG A 411 68.93 -32.23 3.42
CA ARG A 411 68.77 -31.13 2.43
C ARG A 411 67.93 -31.51 1.21
N GLN A 412 67.91 -32.78 0.80
CA GLN A 412 67.05 -33.24 -0.30
C GLN A 412 65.61 -33.50 0.16
N SER A 413 65.41 -34.12 1.33
CA SER A 413 64.07 -34.33 1.89
C SER A 413 63.46 -33.03 2.40
N GLU A 414 64.21 -32.14 3.05
CA GLU A 414 63.84 -30.78 3.42
C GLU A 414 63.49 -29.97 2.19
N VAL A 415 64.19 -30.04 1.05
CA VAL A 415 63.77 -29.29 -0.16
C VAL A 415 62.48 -29.86 -0.76
N ILE A 416 62.23 -31.17 -0.65
CA ILE A 416 60.98 -31.80 -1.15
C ILE A 416 59.82 -31.58 -0.15
N GLU A 417 60.06 -31.71 1.15
CA GLU A 417 59.13 -31.44 2.24
C GLU A 417 58.86 -29.95 2.36
N GLN A 418 59.83 -29.05 2.16
CA GLN A 418 59.59 -27.61 2.06
C GLN A 418 58.69 -27.33 0.85
N ARG A 419 58.93 -27.92 -0.32
CA ARG A 419 58.02 -27.75 -1.47
C ARG A 419 56.64 -28.36 -1.24
N GLN A 420 56.52 -29.48 -0.53
CA GLN A 420 55.23 -30.08 -0.19
C GLN A 420 54.50 -29.31 0.91
N LEU A 421 55.22 -28.80 1.92
CA LEU A 421 54.70 -27.92 2.97
C LEU A 421 54.33 -26.56 2.39
N GLU A 422 55.09 -26.00 1.46
CA GLU A 422 54.74 -24.80 0.69
C GLU A 422 53.49 -25.04 -0.16
N LEU A 423 53.37 -26.19 -0.83
CA LEU A 423 52.17 -26.51 -1.61
C LEU A 423 50.94 -26.78 -0.73
N ASP A 424 51.09 -27.44 0.42
CA ASP A 424 49.99 -27.66 1.37
C ASP A 424 49.68 -26.41 2.20
N GLU A 425 50.66 -25.55 2.47
CA GLU A 425 50.45 -24.23 3.04
C GLU A 425 49.77 -23.32 2.02
N VAL A 426 50.17 -23.32 0.75
CA VAL A 426 49.47 -22.62 -0.34
C VAL A 426 48.06 -23.17 -0.52
N ARG A 427 47.83 -24.49 -0.46
CA ARG A 427 46.48 -25.09 -0.48
C ARG A 427 45.66 -24.70 0.75
N ARG A 428 46.25 -24.66 1.94
CA ARG A 428 45.56 -24.21 3.18
C ARG A 428 45.34 -22.70 3.19
N MET A 429 46.25 -21.90 2.63
CA MET A 429 46.10 -20.46 2.42
C MET A 429 45.00 -20.20 1.40
N LEU A 430 44.98 -20.92 0.27
CA LEU A 430 43.92 -20.87 -0.73
C LEU A 430 42.59 -21.27 -0.11
N ALA A 431 42.46 -22.45 0.51
CA ALA A 431 41.22 -22.90 1.15
C ALA A 431 40.75 -21.94 2.28
N ASN A 432 41.67 -21.38 3.07
CA ASN A 432 41.31 -20.38 4.08
C ASN A 432 40.97 -19.01 3.47
N SER A 433 41.59 -18.62 2.36
CA SER A 433 41.29 -17.38 1.65
C SER A 433 39.96 -17.48 0.91
N GLU A 434 39.67 -18.63 0.30
CA GLU A 434 38.41 -19.00 -0.34
C GLU A 434 37.31 -19.07 0.72
N ARG A 435 37.52 -19.73 1.86
CA ARG A 435 36.54 -19.76 2.95
C ARG A 435 36.28 -18.37 3.55
N LYS A 436 37.30 -17.52 3.67
CA LYS A 436 37.16 -16.10 4.07
C LYS A 436 36.50 -15.26 2.98
N MET A 437 36.74 -15.55 1.70
CA MET A 437 36.14 -14.89 0.55
C MET A 437 34.65 -15.26 0.48
N ILE A 438 34.32 -16.56 0.50
CA ILE A 438 32.95 -17.07 0.61
C ILE A 438 32.25 -16.45 1.83
N GLN A 439 32.85 -16.38 3.03
CA GLN A 439 32.23 -15.70 4.16
C GLN A 439 32.00 -14.20 3.92
N LYS A 440 33.00 -13.47 3.39
CA LYS A 440 32.88 -12.04 3.08
C LYS A 440 31.88 -11.73 1.95
N TRP A 441 31.67 -12.66 1.02
CA TRP A 441 30.81 -12.48 -0.15
C TRP A 441 29.41 -13.09 0.04
N ALA A 442 29.26 -14.09 0.90
CA ALA A 442 27.97 -14.69 1.24
C ALA A 442 27.19 -13.83 2.25
N ALA A 443 27.85 -13.22 3.24
CA ALA A 443 27.19 -12.36 4.23
C ALA A 443 26.38 -11.19 3.62
N PRO A 444 26.89 -10.37 2.68
CA PRO A 444 26.07 -9.34 2.04
C PRO A 444 25.00 -9.94 1.12
N ARG A 445 25.29 -11.05 0.44
CA ARG A 445 24.33 -11.70 -0.48
C ARG A 445 23.14 -12.32 0.27
N SER A 446 23.35 -12.95 1.43
CA SER A 446 22.25 -13.53 2.22
C SER A 446 21.35 -12.44 2.81
N ILE A 447 21.91 -11.30 3.23
CA ILE A 447 21.12 -10.14 3.68
C ILE A 447 20.28 -9.58 2.52
N VAL A 448 20.87 -9.38 1.33
CA VAL A 448 20.15 -8.91 0.15
C VAL A 448 19.05 -9.88 -0.28
N ILE A 449 19.32 -11.20 -0.29
CA ILE A 449 18.31 -12.22 -0.60
C ILE A 449 17.18 -12.21 0.45
N GLY A 450 17.51 -12.12 1.74
CA GLY A 450 16.52 -12.02 2.82
C GLY A 450 15.64 -10.78 2.70
N ALA A 451 16.22 -9.63 2.34
CA ALA A 451 15.49 -8.40 2.07
C ALA A 451 14.56 -8.54 0.85
N TRP A 452 15.01 -9.17 -0.23
CA TRP A 452 14.18 -9.47 -1.41
C TRP A 452 13.03 -10.43 -1.09
N ILE A 453 13.25 -11.43 -0.24
CA ILE A 453 12.20 -12.35 0.22
C ILE A 453 11.15 -11.58 1.06
N LEU A 454 11.58 -10.78 2.04
CA LEU A 454 10.69 -9.94 2.84
C LEU A 454 9.89 -8.95 1.99
N PHE A 455 10.53 -8.29 1.03
CA PHE A 455 9.86 -7.41 0.08
C PHE A 455 8.82 -8.17 -0.75
N SER A 456 9.18 -9.35 -1.28
CA SER A 456 8.27 -10.18 -2.07
C SER A 456 7.06 -10.65 -1.25
N ILE A 457 7.25 -11.00 0.03
CA ILE A 457 6.16 -11.36 0.96
C ILE A 457 5.25 -10.15 1.22
N SER A 458 5.82 -8.95 1.40
CA SER A 458 5.04 -7.71 1.59
C SER A 458 4.19 -7.37 0.35
N VAL A 459 4.77 -7.51 -0.85
CA VAL A 459 4.03 -7.36 -2.12
C VAL A 459 2.94 -8.44 -2.27
N LEU A 460 3.21 -9.70 -1.89
CA LEU A 460 2.18 -10.75 -1.90
C LEU A 460 1.04 -10.46 -0.91
N ALA A 461 1.35 -9.98 0.30
CA ALA A 461 0.36 -9.67 1.32
C ALA A 461 -0.55 -8.51 0.89
N THR A 462 0.02 -7.44 0.34
CA THR A 462 -0.73 -6.28 -0.17
C THR A 462 -1.57 -6.63 -1.41
N ALA A 463 -1.02 -7.39 -2.36
CA ALA A 463 -1.77 -7.90 -3.50
C ALA A 463 -2.92 -8.84 -3.07
N SER A 464 -2.67 -9.70 -2.08
CA SER A 464 -3.68 -10.60 -1.53
C SER A 464 -4.81 -9.85 -0.83
N TRP A 465 -4.50 -8.79 -0.08
CA TRP A 465 -5.51 -7.91 0.54
C TRP A 465 -6.39 -7.22 -0.50
N LEU A 466 -5.79 -6.69 -1.57
CA LEU A 466 -6.53 -6.08 -2.69
C LEU A 466 -7.38 -7.09 -3.47
N ALA A 467 -6.91 -8.34 -3.60
CA ALA A 467 -7.68 -9.42 -4.21
C ALA A 467 -8.87 -9.84 -3.32
N ALA A 468 -8.65 -9.95 -2.00
CA ALA A 468 -9.70 -10.27 -1.04
C ALA A 468 -10.82 -9.23 -1.01
N ASP A 469 -10.51 -7.93 -1.16
CA ASP A 469 -11.52 -6.88 -1.28
C ASP A 469 -12.48 -7.12 -2.46
N ARG A 470 -11.96 -7.60 -3.60
CA ARG A 470 -12.77 -7.91 -4.80
C ARG A 470 -13.53 -9.23 -4.70
N ILE A 471 -12.98 -10.24 -4.04
CA ILE A 471 -13.58 -11.59 -3.96
C ILE A 471 -14.66 -11.64 -2.86
N THR A 472 -14.40 -10.98 -1.72
CA THR A 472 -15.26 -10.95 -0.54
C THR A 472 -15.33 -9.52 0.02
N PRO A 473 -16.07 -8.61 -0.67
CA PRO A 473 -16.31 -7.28 -0.15
C PRO A 473 -17.01 -7.34 1.21
N ALA A 474 -16.61 -6.43 2.10
CA ALA A 474 -17.02 -6.44 3.50
C ALA A 474 -18.50 -6.13 3.65
N LEU A 475 -19.17 -6.79 4.59
CA LEU A 475 -20.59 -6.55 4.88
C LEU A 475 -20.73 -5.19 5.59
N ARG A 476 -21.33 -4.22 4.91
CA ARG A 476 -21.62 -2.88 5.43
C ARG A 476 -23.13 -2.68 5.55
N SER A 477 -23.58 -1.94 6.57
CA SER A 477 -24.96 -1.47 6.60
C SER A 477 -25.11 -0.14 5.87
N THR A 478 -26.21 -0.02 5.16
CA THR A 478 -26.77 1.24 4.70
C THR A 478 -27.99 1.55 5.57
N SER A 479 -28.27 2.82 5.84
CA SER A 479 -29.43 3.25 6.60
C SER A 479 -30.15 4.41 5.93
N ILE A 480 -31.46 4.46 6.05
CA ILE A 480 -32.29 5.56 5.56
C ILE A 480 -33.35 5.87 6.61
N THR A 481 -33.52 7.16 6.93
CA THR A 481 -34.41 7.63 7.98
C THR A 481 -35.69 8.22 7.39
N LEU A 482 -36.83 7.75 7.89
CA LEU A 482 -38.16 8.25 7.61
C LEU A 482 -38.68 8.98 8.85
N SER A 483 -39.31 10.13 8.64
CA SER A 483 -40.05 10.86 9.67
C SER A 483 -41.45 11.20 9.17
N PRO A 484 -42.43 11.42 10.07
CA PRO A 484 -43.73 11.93 9.66
C PRO A 484 -43.58 13.39 9.20
N ARG A 485 -44.27 13.73 8.11
CA ARG A 485 -44.40 15.09 7.60
C ARG A 485 -45.44 15.82 8.44
N VAL A 486 -44.94 16.55 9.43
CA VAL A 486 -45.73 17.47 10.26
C VAL A 486 -45.60 18.89 9.69
N GLU A 487 -46.67 19.68 9.73
CA GLU A 487 -46.60 21.10 9.32
C GLU A 487 -45.86 21.93 10.38
N GLN A 488 -45.26 23.05 9.96
CA GLN A 488 -44.43 23.86 10.86
C GLN A 488 -45.27 24.39 12.04
N ASN A 489 -44.87 24.02 13.26
CA ASN A 489 -45.49 24.30 14.57
C ASN A 489 -46.57 23.32 15.07
N GLU A 490 -46.89 22.25 14.35
CA GLU A 490 -47.72 21.17 14.90
C GLU A 490 -46.85 20.09 15.57
N THR A 491 -47.36 19.44 16.61
CA THR A 491 -46.71 18.29 17.29
C THR A 491 -47.65 17.10 17.25
N MET A 492 -47.24 15.99 16.62
CA MET A 492 -48.04 14.76 16.62
C MET A 492 -48.26 14.23 18.03
N SER A 493 -49.44 13.67 18.28
CA SER A 493 -49.69 12.96 19.53
C SER A 493 -48.87 11.67 19.58
N PRO A 494 -48.46 11.20 20.77
CA PRO A 494 -47.72 9.93 20.90
C PRO A 494 -48.45 8.73 20.31
N GLN A 495 -49.79 8.75 20.37
CA GLN A 495 -50.63 7.71 19.77
C GLN A 495 -50.60 7.75 18.24
N ALA A 496 -50.71 8.94 17.61
CA ALA A 496 -50.62 9.06 16.16
C ALA A 496 -49.23 8.67 15.62
N LEU A 497 -48.17 8.88 16.41
CA LEU A 497 -46.82 8.40 16.12
C LEU A 497 -46.74 6.87 16.16
N ALA A 498 -47.23 6.23 17.22
CA ALA A 498 -47.29 4.77 17.32
C ALA A 498 -48.11 4.15 16.18
N ASP A 499 -49.28 4.72 15.85
CA ASP A 499 -50.11 4.28 14.73
C ASP A 499 -49.40 4.47 13.37
N TRP A 500 -48.54 5.50 13.23
CA TRP A 500 -47.72 5.73 12.03
C TRP A 500 -46.57 4.72 11.92
N GLN A 501 -45.92 4.39 13.03
CA GLN A 501 -44.87 3.36 13.09
C GLN A 501 -45.42 1.96 12.77
N ALA A 502 -46.49 1.54 13.46
CA ALA A 502 -47.14 0.26 13.23
C ALA A 502 -47.66 0.11 11.79
N MET A 503 -48.07 1.20 11.13
CA MET A 503 -48.46 1.19 9.72
C MET A 503 -47.27 0.86 8.80
N HIS A 504 -46.09 1.43 9.04
CA HIS A 504 -44.89 1.15 8.25
C HIS A 504 -44.31 -0.25 8.50
N GLU A 505 -44.36 -0.77 9.73
CA GLU A 505 -44.01 -2.15 10.03
C GLU A 505 -44.91 -3.14 9.27
N ASN A 506 -46.23 -2.94 9.33
CA ASN A 506 -47.19 -3.75 8.59
C ASN A 506 -47.01 -3.62 7.06
N GLN A 507 -46.73 -2.42 6.56
CA GLN A 507 -46.54 -2.14 5.13
C GLN A 507 -45.38 -2.96 4.53
N ILE A 508 -44.24 -3.03 5.22
CA ILE A 508 -43.04 -3.78 4.76
C ILE A 508 -43.33 -5.27 4.59
N THR A 509 -44.22 -5.84 5.41
CA THR A 509 -44.62 -7.26 5.31
C THR A 509 -45.70 -7.53 4.26
N SER A 510 -46.31 -6.50 3.68
CA SER A 510 -47.45 -6.67 2.76
C SER A 510 -47.03 -7.10 1.35
N ASP A 511 -47.65 -8.16 0.85
CA ASP A 511 -47.34 -8.74 -0.47
C ASP A 511 -47.53 -7.74 -1.64
N GLY A 512 -48.46 -6.78 -1.50
CA GLY A 512 -48.67 -5.71 -2.47
C GLY A 512 -47.49 -4.75 -2.54
N PHE A 513 -47.02 -4.27 -1.38
CA PHE A 513 -45.85 -3.40 -1.28
C PHE A 513 -44.59 -4.07 -1.83
N ILE A 514 -44.36 -5.35 -1.50
CA ILE A 514 -43.21 -6.12 -1.98
C ILE A 514 -43.22 -6.25 -3.52
N ARG A 515 -44.41 -6.36 -4.15
CA ARG A 515 -44.53 -6.35 -5.63
C ARG A 515 -44.21 -4.98 -6.23
N ASP A 516 -44.72 -3.89 -5.65
CA ASP A 516 -44.42 -2.52 -6.10
C ASP A 516 -42.91 -2.22 -5.99
N VAL A 517 -42.26 -2.63 -4.89
CA VAL A 517 -40.80 -2.53 -4.71
C VAL A 517 -40.06 -3.36 -5.75
N ALA A 518 -40.46 -4.62 -5.97
CA ALA A 518 -39.83 -5.51 -6.96
C ALA A 518 -39.98 -5.00 -8.40
N GLN A 519 -41.11 -4.39 -8.75
CA GLN A 519 -41.30 -3.76 -10.06
C GLN A 519 -40.38 -2.54 -10.24
N ARG A 520 -40.21 -1.72 -9.19
CA ARG A 520 -39.31 -0.54 -9.23
C ARG A 520 -37.84 -0.93 -9.25
N SER A 521 -37.42 -1.97 -8.52
CA SER A 521 -36.03 -2.47 -8.54
C SER A 521 -35.70 -3.16 -9.87
N ALA A 522 -36.64 -3.89 -10.47
CA ALA A 522 -36.52 -4.39 -11.84
C ALA A 522 -36.36 -3.25 -12.85
N ALA A 523 -37.15 -2.18 -12.74
CA ALA A 523 -37.03 -0.99 -13.60
C ALA A 523 -35.66 -0.29 -13.47
N ARG A 524 -35.05 -0.30 -12.28
CA ARG A 524 -33.67 0.19 -12.04
C ARG A 524 -32.57 -0.86 -12.32
N ARG A 525 -32.89 -2.08 -12.77
CA ARG A 525 -31.96 -3.19 -13.03
C ARG A 525 -31.07 -3.55 -11.81
N LEU A 526 -31.65 -3.52 -10.61
CA LEU A 526 -30.94 -3.90 -9.38
C LEU A 526 -30.91 -5.43 -9.23
N ASP A 527 -30.05 -6.09 -10.01
CA ASP A 527 -29.81 -7.52 -9.87
C ASP A 527 -29.01 -7.83 -8.59
N PRO A 528 -29.44 -8.83 -7.76
CA PRO A 528 -30.44 -9.86 -8.06
C PRO A 528 -31.89 -9.56 -7.59
N TRP A 529 -32.17 -8.37 -7.05
CA TRP A 529 -33.46 -8.01 -6.42
C TRP A 529 -34.53 -7.55 -7.42
N ASN A 530 -34.58 -8.16 -8.60
CA ASN A 530 -35.47 -7.79 -9.71
C ASN A 530 -36.80 -8.57 -9.73
N SER A 531 -36.99 -9.52 -8.81
CA SER A 531 -38.14 -10.43 -8.78
C SER A 531 -38.82 -10.46 -7.41
N TYR A 532 -40.13 -10.67 -7.40
CA TYR A 532 -40.94 -10.71 -6.18
C TYR A 532 -40.38 -11.68 -5.11
N GLU A 533 -39.98 -12.90 -5.49
CA GLU A 533 -39.38 -13.84 -4.53
C GLU A 533 -38.02 -13.38 -4.00
N SER A 534 -37.16 -12.81 -4.87
CA SER A 534 -35.86 -12.29 -4.45
C SER A 534 -36.00 -11.15 -3.45
N VAL A 535 -36.93 -10.21 -3.69
CA VAL A 535 -37.21 -9.08 -2.81
C VAL A 535 -37.86 -9.55 -1.52
N LYS A 536 -38.83 -10.48 -1.57
CA LYS A 536 -39.49 -11.02 -0.38
C LYS A 536 -38.51 -11.69 0.58
N ARG A 537 -37.65 -12.59 0.06
CA ARG A 537 -36.59 -13.22 0.88
C ARG A 537 -35.60 -12.16 1.39
N PHE A 538 -35.11 -11.29 0.50
CA PHE A 538 -34.09 -10.30 0.86
C PHE A 538 -34.55 -9.31 1.95
N VAL A 539 -35.80 -8.84 1.88
CA VAL A 539 -36.42 -7.98 2.90
C VAL A 539 -36.52 -8.72 4.24
N VAL A 540 -37.05 -9.95 4.26
CA VAL A 540 -37.19 -10.74 5.49
C VAL A 540 -35.82 -11.07 6.12
N ASP A 541 -34.82 -11.40 5.31
CA ASP A 541 -33.52 -11.88 5.79
C ASP A 541 -32.52 -10.75 6.15
N ASN A 542 -32.65 -9.54 5.57
CA ASN A 542 -31.60 -8.50 5.64
C ASN A 542 -32.08 -7.08 5.96
N LEU A 543 -33.37 -6.78 5.86
CA LEU A 543 -33.91 -5.44 6.19
C LEU A 543 -34.33 -5.40 7.65
N THR A 544 -33.60 -4.64 8.46
CA THR A 544 -33.94 -4.38 9.86
C THR A 544 -34.61 -3.00 9.99
N VAL A 545 -35.78 -2.97 10.61
CA VAL A 545 -36.53 -1.74 10.91
C VAL A 545 -36.24 -1.37 12.36
N ASP A 546 -35.51 -0.27 12.57
CA ASP A 546 -35.23 0.25 13.90
C ASP A 546 -36.17 1.42 14.21
N VAL A 547 -36.85 1.32 15.34
CA VAL A 547 -37.90 2.22 15.83
C VAL A 547 -37.46 2.87 17.17
N GLY A 548 -36.14 3.04 17.34
CA GLY A 548 -35.53 3.57 18.57
C GLY A 548 -35.94 4.99 18.98
N GLN A 549 -36.61 5.76 18.12
CA GLN A 549 -37.18 7.08 18.45
C GLN A 549 -38.62 7.20 17.93
N PRO A 550 -39.55 7.80 18.69
CA PRO A 550 -40.99 7.80 18.36
C PRO A 550 -41.34 8.61 17.09
N ASP A 551 -40.44 9.50 16.64
CA ASP A 551 -40.58 10.36 15.47
C ASP A 551 -39.76 9.89 14.24
N LEU A 552 -38.98 8.82 14.38
CA LEU A 552 -38.02 8.37 13.37
C LEU A 552 -38.03 6.84 13.20
N ILE A 553 -38.24 6.39 11.97
CA ILE A 553 -38.02 4.99 11.57
C ILE A 553 -36.71 4.93 10.80
N THR A 554 -35.76 4.13 11.26
CA THR A 554 -34.49 3.90 10.57
C THR A 554 -34.52 2.53 9.91
N LEU A 555 -34.67 2.52 8.59
CA LEU A 555 -34.50 1.29 7.81
C LEU A 555 -33.01 1.03 7.65
N THR A 556 -32.55 -0.15 8.04
CA THR A 556 -31.15 -0.58 7.94
C THR A 556 -31.06 -1.83 7.07
N LEU A 557 -30.11 -1.84 6.14
CA LEU A 557 -29.91 -2.94 5.20
C LEU A 557 -28.42 -3.31 5.16
N ALA A 558 -28.10 -4.53 5.55
CA ALA A 558 -26.75 -5.08 5.46
C ALA A 558 -26.50 -5.68 4.06
N ASN A 559 -25.41 -5.28 3.40
CA ASN A 559 -25.00 -5.91 2.15
C ASN A 559 -23.49 -5.87 1.89
N LYS A 560 -23.04 -6.75 0.99
CA LYS A 560 -21.67 -6.78 0.46
C LYS A 560 -21.46 -5.69 -0.60
N GLU A 561 -22.51 -5.30 -1.31
CA GLU A 561 -22.49 -4.21 -2.30
C GLU A 561 -23.23 -2.97 -1.77
N PRO A 562 -22.53 -2.04 -1.07
CA PRO A 562 -23.18 -0.93 -0.37
C PRO A 562 -23.89 0.06 -1.32
N GLY A 563 -23.38 0.26 -2.54
CA GLY A 563 -24.02 1.13 -3.53
C GLY A 563 -25.40 0.63 -3.93
N LYS A 564 -25.51 -0.64 -4.35
CA LYS A 564 -26.82 -1.24 -4.66
C LYS A 564 -27.75 -1.27 -3.45
N ALA A 565 -27.22 -1.56 -2.25
CA ALA A 565 -28.02 -1.55 -1.03
C ALA A 565 -28.64 -0.16 -0.74
N ALA A 566 -27.87 0.91 -0.93
CA ALA A 566 -28.37 2.28 -0.86
C ALA A 566 -29.46 2.54 -1.92
N ASP A 567 -29.19 2.20 -3.20
CA ASP A 567 -30.15 2.39 -4.29
C ASP A 567 -31.46 1.60 -4.08
N PHE A 568 -31.38 0.41 -3.46
CA PHE A 568 -32.55 -0.40 -3.08
C PHE A 568 -33.31 0.18 -1.89
N LEU A 569 -32.60 0.62 -0.83
CA LEU A 569 -33.22 1.31 0.30
C LEU A 569 -33.98 2.57 -0.12
N GLU A 570 -33.48 3.31 -1.11
CA GLU A 570 -34.20 4.45 -1.69
C GLU A 570 -35.49 4.04 -2.42
N ILE A 571 -35.49 2.90 -3.11
CA ILE A 571 -36.72 2.34 -3.69
C ILE A 571 -37.71 1.95 -2.60
N VAL A 572 -37.26 1.28 -1.54
CA VAL A 572 -38.11 0.90 -0.40
C VAL A 572 -38.70 2.15 0.26
N ALA A 573 -37.86 3.09 0.69
CA ALA A 573 -38.27 4.32 1.35
C ALA A 573 -39.19 5.21 0.49
N SER A 574 -38.88 5.39 -0.80
CA SER A 574 -39.75 6.14 -1.72
C SER A 574 -41.07 5.41 -2.03
N SER A 575 -41.11 4.09 -1.95
CA SER A 575 -42.35 3.32 -2.06
C SER A 575 -43.19 3.45 -0.79
N MET A 576 -42.57 3.40 0.40
CA MET A 576 -43.25 3.60 1.68
C MET A 576 -43.86 5.00 1.78
N VAL A 577 -43.15 6.03 1.33
CA VAL A 577 -43.65 7.41 1.28
C VAL A 577 -44.84 7.54 0.32
N VAL A 578 -44.75 6.99 -0.91
CA VAL A 578 -45.84 7.06 -1.89
C VAL A 578 -47.08 6.33 -1.39
N ASP A 579 -46.93 5.18 -0.75
CA ASP A 579 -48.05 4.37 -0.30
C ASP A 579 -48.64 4.85 1.05
N ALA A 580 -47.83 5.44 1.94
CA ALA A 580 -48.32 6.24 3.07
C ALA A 580 -49.11 7.48 2.59
N GLN A 581 -48.71 8.12 1.50
CA GLN A 581 -49.47 9.23 0.91
C GLN A 581 -50.79 8.75 0.25
N ARG A 582 -50.81 7.55 -0.36
CA ARG A 582 -52.05 6.94 -0.91
C ARG A 582 -53.05 6.58 0.20
N SER A 583 -52.58 5.98 1.29
CA SER A 583 -53.40 5.53 2.42
C SER A 583 -53.87 6.66 3.36
N LEU A 584 -53.37 7.89 3.16
CA LEU A 584 -53.70 9.06 3.99
C LEU A 584 -55.21 9.39 3.99
N ALA A 585 -55.89 9.27 2.84
CA ALA A 585 -57.33 9.54 2.74
C ALA A 585 -58.20 8.48 3.43
N SER A 586 -57.70 7.25 3.58
CA SER A 586 -58.40 6.14 4.26
C SER A 586 -58.15 6.09 5.77
N ARG A 587 -57.26 6.92 6.31
CA ARG A 587 -56.82 6.84 7.71
C ARG A 587 -57.16 8.14 8.48
N PRO A 588 -58.02 8.08 9.52
CA PRO A 588 -58.17 9.22 10.42
C PRO A 588 -56.84 9.48 11.16
N GLY A 589 -56.36 10.73 11.15
CA GLY A 589 -55.04 11.06 11.71
C GLY A 589 -53.85 10.47 10.93
N GLY A 590 -54.01 10.23 9.63
CA GLY A 590 -52.91 9.84 8.74
C GLY A 590 -51.97 11.00 8.44
N HIS A 591 -50.71 10.89 8.84
CA HIS A 591 -49.66 11.82 8.42
C HIS A 591 -48.85 11.21 7.27
N ALA A 592 -48.52 12.02 6.25
CA ALA A 592 -47.66 11.59 5.17
C ALA A 592 -46.23 11.37 5.70
N SER A 593 -45.44 10.51 5.06
CA SER A 593 -44.03 10.29 5.45
C SER A 593 -43.10 11.17 4.61
N ARG A 594 -41.93 11.52 5.17
CA ARG A 594 -40.85 12.21 4.47
C ARG A 594 -39.53 11.48 4.70
N ILE A 595 -38.72 11.40 3.65
CA ILE A 595 -37.34 10.91 3.75
C ILE A 595 -36.45 12.04 4.27
N MET A 596 -35.66 11.75 5.30
CA MET A 596 -34.68 12.67 5.88
C MET A 596 -33.32 12.58 5.16
N ASP A 597 -32.32 13.32 5.64
CA ASP A 597 -30.92 13.23 5.21
C ASP A 597 -30.66 13.27 3.69
N ALA A 598 -31.36 14.15 2.97
CA ALA A 598 -31.07 14.42 1.56
C ALA A 598 -29.64 14.99 1.41
N ARG A 599 -28.79 14.30 0.65
CA ARG A 599 -27.39 14.64 0.36
C ARG A 599 -27.18 14.69 -1.13
N THR A 600 -26.25 15.51 -1.60
CA THR A 600 -25.83 15.50 -3.01
C THR A 600 -24.50 14.79 -3.12
N GLU A 601 -24.50 13.56 -3.65
CA GLU A 601 -23.30 12.77 -3.99
C GLU A 601 -23.24 12.65 -5.51
N ASP A 602 -22.10 12.99 -6.13
CA ASP A 602 -21.89 12.94 -7.59
C ASP A 602 -22.97 13.64 -8.43
N GLY A 603 -23.56 14.73 -7.90
CA GLY A 603 -24.64 15.49 -8.53
C GLY A 603 -26.03 14.84 -8.42
N LEU A 604 -26.15 13.67 -7.82
CA LEU A 604 -27.40 12.96 -7.55
C LEU A 604 -27.84 13.21 -6.10
N ILE A 605 -29.13 13.44 -5.89
CA ILE A 605 -29.70 13.52 -4.54
C ILE A 605 -29.89 12.10 -4.02
N ARG A 606 -29.08 11.72 -3.03
CA ARG A 606 -29.16 10.46 -2.30
C ARG A 606 -29.68 10.68 -0.89
N HIS A 607 -30.44 9.71 -0.40
CA HIS A 607 -31.04 9.71 0.94
C HIS A 607 -30.52 8.58 1.82
N ALA A 608 -30.03 7.50 1.22
CA ALA A 608 -29.43 6.40 1.97
C ALA A 608 -28.00 6.76 2.41
N ARG A 609 -27.74 6.64 3.72
CA ARG A 609 -26.42 6.82 4.32
C ARG A 609 -25.68 5.48 4.35
N LEU A 610 -24.43 5.46 3.92
CA LEU A 610 -23.52 4.36 4.23
C LEU A 610 -23.03 4.48 5.68
N ASN A 611 -23.27 3.44 6.50
CA ASN A 611 -22.66 3.39 7.83
C ASN A 611 -21.17 2.97 7.69
N PRO A 612 -20.24 3.66 8.40
CA PRO A 612 -18.83 3.33 8.33
C PRO A 612 -18.46 2.04 9.08
N ALA A 613 -19.35 1.55 9.97
CA ALA A 613 -19.16 0.32 10.72
C ALA A 613 -19.28 -0.91 9.81
N ILE A 614 -18.23 -1.73 9.77
CA ILE A 614 -18.25 -3.02 9.10
C ILE A 614 -18.88 -4.05 10.06
N ILE A 615 -19.93 -4.73 9.63
CA ILE A 615 -20.65 -5.71 10.44
C ILE A 615 -19.88 -7.04 10.48
N LYS A 616 -19.36 -7.46 9.32
CA LYS A 616 -18.58 -8.69 9.18
C LYS A 616 -17.48 -8.49 8.15
N ASP A 617 -16.24 -8.68 8.58
CA ASP A 617 -15.08 -8.65 7.71
C ASP A 617 -14.46 -10.04 7.55
N GLU A 618 -14.70 -10.67 6.39
CA GLU A 618 -14.10 -11.96 6.01
C GLU A 618 -12.82 -11.76 5.16
N ARG A 619 -12.42 -10.51 4.88
CA ARG A 619 -11.27 -10.19 4.01
C ARG A 619 -9.96 -10.68 4.59
N MET A 620 -9.78 -10.63 5.91
CA MET A 620 -8.56 -11.13 6.55
C MET A 620 -8.38 -12.65 6.35
N VAL A 621 -9.47 -13.43 6.44
CA VAL A 621 -9.42 -14.90 6.25
C VAL A 621 -9.15 -15.21 4.77
N THR A 622 -9.87 -14.56 3.86
CA THR A 622 -9.70 -14.76 2.42
C THR A 622 -8.35 -14.27 1.89
N ALA A 623 -7.83 -13.14 2.38
CA ALA A 623 -6.46 -12.68 2.10
C ALA A 623 -5.41 -13.66 2.65
N GLY A 624 -5.66 -14.29 3.81
CA GLY A 624 -4.80 -15.37 4.32
C GLY A 624 -4.75 -16.57 3.37
N VAL A 625 -5.91 -17.05 2.90
CA VAL A 625 -6.02 -18.18 1.97
C VAL A 625 -5.39 -17.86 0.61
N VAL A 626 -5.67 -16.68 0.03
CA VAL A 626 -5.10 -16.24 -1.25
C VAL A 626 -3.58 -16.07 -1.15
N MET A 627 -3.07 -15.51 -0.04
CA MET A 627 -1.62 -15.37 0.18
C MET A 627 -0.95 -16.74 0.33
N ALA A 628 -1.56 -17.66 1.09
CA ALA A 628 -1.04 -19.02 1.26
C ALA A 628 -1.00 -19.77 -0.09
N GLY A 629 -2.07 -19.71 -0.88
CA GLY A 629 -2.13 -20.30 -2.22
C GLY A 629 -1.08 -19.71 -3.17
N ALA A 630 -0.92 -18.39 -3.19
CA ALA A 630 0.10 -17.71 -3.99
C ALA A 630 1.53 -18.12 -3.55
N LEU A 631 1.79 -18.23 -2.25
CA LEU A 631 3.09 -18.61 -1.71
C LEU A 631 3.44 -20.08 -2.01
N VAL A 632 2.47 -21.00 -1.97
CA VAL A 632 2.63 -22.39 -2.44
C VAL A 632 2.96 -22.43 -3.94
N LEU A 633 2.28 -21.62 -4.76
CA LEU A 633 2.53 -21.58 -6.20
C LEU A 633 3.93 -21.02 -6.52
N VAL A 634 4.32 -19.92 -5.87
CA VAL A 634 5.67 -19.32 -6.01
C VAL A 634 6.76 -20.26 -5.53
N THR A 635 6.58 -20.95 -4.39
CA THR A 635 7.58 -21.93 -3.91
C THR A 635 7.65 -23.15 -4.82
N MET A 636 6.54 -23.63 -5.38
CA MET A 636 6.55 -24.69 -6.40
C MET A 636 7.30 -24.26 -7.67
N MET A 637 7.09 -23.03 -8.16
CA MET A 637 7.84 -22.44 -9.27
C MET A 637 9.35 -22.38 -8.98
N LEU A 638 9.74 -21.88 -7.80
CA LEU A 638 11.14 -21.84 -7.36
C LEU A 638 11.76 -23.23 -7.29
N CYS A 639 11.06 -24.23 -6.75
CA CYS A 639 11.51 -25.63 -6.73
C CYS A 639 11.68 -26.20 -8.15
N LEU A 640 10.78 -25.90 -9.08
CA LEU A 640 10.89 -26.32 -10.48
C LEU A 640 12.11 -25.68 -11.16
N VAL A 641 12.29 -24.37 -11.03
CA VAL A 641 13.46 -23.63 -11.56
C VAL A 641 14.76 -24.16 -10.95
N TYR A 642 14.80 -24.34 -9.62
CA TYR A 642 15.96 -24.89 -8.93
C TYR A 642 16.28 -26.32 -9.38
N SER A 643 15.28 -27.18 -9.58
CA SER A 643 15.48 -28.53 -10.11
C SER A 643 16.04 -28.54 -11.54
N ARG A 644 15.62 -27.59 -12.38
CA ARG A 644 16.16 -27.39 -13.73
C ARG A 644 17.60 -26.89 -13.71
N LEU A 645 17.91 -25.91 -12.84
CA LEU A 645 19.28 -25.40 -12.65
C LEU A 645 20.22 -26.49 -12.11
N LEU A 646 19.78 -27.31 -11.16
CA LEU A 646 20.56 -28.46 -10.68
C LEU A 646 20.82 -29.50 -11.77
N ARG A 647 19.85 -29.77 -12.66
CA ARG A 647 20.07 -30.65 -13.82
C ARG A 647 21.07 -30.06 -14.80
N ALA A 648 20.91 -28.79 -15.18
CA ALA A 648 21.84 -28.09 -16.07
C ALA A 648 23.27 -28.06 -15.50
N LYS A 649 23.39 -27.81 -14.19
CA LYS A 649 24.68 -27.86 -13.48
C LYS A 649 25.32 -29.26 -13.56
N ARG A 650 24.58 -30.34 -13.32
CA ARG A 650 25.12 -31.71 -13.41
C ARG A 650 25.61 -32.05 -14.81
N VAL A 651 24.86 -31.69 -15.85
CA VAL A 651 25.27 -31.92 -17.25
C VAL A 651 26.58 -31.18 -17.54
N PHE A 652 26.69 -29.92 -17.14
CA PHE A 652 27.91 -29.13 -17.30
C PHE A 652 29.11 -29.70 -16.51
N GLU A 653 28.89 -30.19 -15.29
CA GLU A 653 29.93 -30.85 -14.48
C GLU A 653 30.38 -32.19 -15.12
N GLN A 654 29.46 -32.95 -15.73
CA GLN A 654 29.78 -34.18 -16.48
C GLN A 654 30.64 -33.86 -17.71
N GLU A 655 30.21 -32.92 -18.56
CA GLU A 655 30.97 -32.47 -19.75
C GLU A 655 32.38 -31.98 -19.39
N HIS A 656 32.54 -31.24 -18.28
CA HIS A 656 33.86 -30.81 -17.79
C HIS A 656 34.73 -31.97 -17.27
N SER A 657 34.14 -32.97 -16.61
CA SER A 657 34.90 -34.13 -16.13
C SER A 657 35.41 -35.00 -17.28
N GLU A 658 34.54 -35.30 -18.26
CA GLU A 658 34.90 -36.05 -19.47
C GLU A 658 35.94 -35.28 -20.32
N GLY A 659 35.86 -33.94 -20.37
CA GLY A 659 36.85 -33.09 -21.02
C GLY A 659 38.26 -33.19 -20.42
N MET A 660 38.38 -33.23 -19.08
CA MET A 660 39.68 -33.37 -18.41
C MET A 660 40.25 -34.80 -18.47
N GLU A 661 39.39 -35.83 -18.45
CA GLU A 661 39.83 -37.21 -18.59
C GLU A 661 40.37 -37.48 -20.00
N ASN A 662 39.68 -37.00 -21.05
CA ASN A 662 40.17 -37.08 -22.43
C ASN A 662 41.45 -36.25 -22.68
N ALA A 663 41.69 -35.18 -21.91
CA ALA A 663 42.92 -34.40 -21.99
C ALA A 663 44.13 -35.11 -21.36
N SER A 664 43.92 -35.97 -20.35
CA SER A 664 45.00 -36.70 -19.67
C SER A 664 45.47 -37.96 -20.42
N ILE A 665 44.65 -38.48 -21.34
CA ILE A 665 44.91 -39.72 -22.09
C ILE A 665 45.68 -39.48 -23.41
N ARG A 666 46.10 -38.24 -23.71
CA ARG A 666 47.05 -37.97 -24.80
C ARG A 666 48.49 -38.07 -24.29
N PRO A 667 49.24 -39.17 -24.55
CA PRO A 667 50.68 -39.17 -24.37
C PRO A 667 51.32 -38.18 -25.35
N ILE A 668 52.43 -37.58 -24.90
CA ILE A 668 53.34 -36.74 -25.72
C ILE A 668 54.23 -37.65 -26.56
#